data_AF-A0A954CMF6-F1
#
_entry.id   AF-A0A954CMF6-F1
#
_cell.length_a   1.000
_cell.length_b   1.000
_cell.length_c   1.000
_cell.angle_alpha   90.00
_cell.angle_beta   90.00
_cell.angle_gamma   90.00
#
_symmetry.space_group_name_H-M   'P 1'
#
loop_
_entity.id
_entity.type
_entity.pdbx_description
1 polymer ?
#
loop_
_entity_poly.entity_id
_entity_poly.type
_entity_poly.pdbx_seq_one_letter_code
_entity_poly.pdbx_strand_id
1 'polypeptide(L)'
;MAKGVGLDPGEYEIKVVELDGSYKRPRLAKVSVDRVSQVSAAAVDEEHAHREAESALHALQDAKIARDNVTLGFPCREAVLRSLVVPFKGRDQIRKVIKFEVEDSIHSHNVDEMIVDFHTLEELEGQATRVLVAAVPKEPLRVTLRALESFGIDPEVVDLDTMALFRVAEWAGCFRSDSDAPAESTDVAVPGPKRAKVVIDVGGRSTRIVAVQNGRILDMRALRVGVDGVADDVAASKGVSLPQAREAVFEVFQSGQAFEFEPPEVETESDEENVETAIVPAEAAPPLTMGEVSAAATDLLRRVHRELMRFVASMKTLDGFDAVWVTGGGSFLPGLDAVLEDVFGCSPQPIPVLENLAHNLDEDEARWVEPRIAIAVGLALGSMGGVTPMQFRQEDLAFQRGFDRIKFPLSIACMLAVFLLFILGLQRNRQRLLIERDYGRLHKVELKQGGRRSEEFKKAEFYGYVNNLMNQNSRYSLSQLIERKEFQKLLDDVIDAPTFDRIGVIERYLSDYVKKQREATGVYQDLQLPSGFEVLSKFAEVIERIEDELGSFVICNLELNMDHRDPFLEFKVAIRGDGYRARFERMKTEFEAEFAKADSPFLDFKPSSKGEDPYEGAVPGAVNQVGILLKDIKR
;
A
#
# COMPACT_ATOMS: atom_id res chain seq x y z
N MET A 1 -1.96 24.89 -18.01
CA MET A 1 -1.72 24.20 -19.31
C MET A 1 -1.15 22.83 -18.99
N ALA A 2 -1.42 21.80 -19.80
CA ALA A 2 -0.80 20.51 -19.59
C ALA A 2 0.72 20.66 -19.80
N LYS A 3 1.49 19.98 -18.95
CA LYS A 3 2.95 19.89 -19.05
C LYS A 3 3.32 18.42 -19.15
N GLY A 4 4.24 18.10 -20.05
CA GLY A 4 4.81 16.76 -20.18
C GLY A 4 6.31 16.84 -20.14
N VAL A 5 6.95 16.00 -19.33
CA VAL A 5 8.41 15.85 -19.32
C VAL A 5 8.76 14.47 -19.86
N GLY A 6 9.53 14.43 -20.94
CA GLY A 6 10.05 13.20 -21.54
C GLY A 6 11.52 13.04 -21.19
N LEU A 7 11.87 11.87 -20.64
CA LEU A 7 13.23 11.48 -20.28
C LEU A 7 13.63 10.25 -21.12
N ASP A 8 14.51 10.46 -22.10
CA ASP A 8 15.11 9.39 -22.91
C ASP A 8 16.48 9.01 -22.31
N PRO A 9 16.58 7.88 -21.57
CA PRO A 9 17.85 7.36 -21.08
C PRO A 9 18.59 6.68 -22.25
N GLY A 10 19.29 7.48 -23.04
CA GLY A 10 20.24 6.94 -23.99
C GLY A 10 21.46 6.37 -23.28
N GLU A 11 22.13 5.40 -23.89
CA GLU A 11 23.31 4.73 -23.30
C GLU A 11 24.54 5.66 -23.15
N TYR A 12 24.51 6.84 -23.79
CA TYR A 12 25.61 7.81 -23.79
C TYR A 12 25.13 9.24 -23.53
N GLU A 13 23.96 9.60 -24.07
CA GLU A 13 23.34 10.90 -23.86
C GLU A 13 21.96 10.70 -23.25
N ILE A 14 21.67 11.44 -22.20
CA ILE A 14 20.32 11.55 -21.64
C ILE A 14 19.69 12.80 -22.20
N LYS A 15 18.53 12.65 -22.84
CA LYS A 15 17.76 13.80 -23.33
C LYS A 15 16.54 14.01 -22.47
N VAL A 16 16.34 15.26 -22.09
CA VAL A 16 15.17 15.71 -21.34
C VAL A 16 14.47 16.80 -22.13
N VAL A 17 13.16 16.63 -22.32
CA VAL A 17 12.31 17.60 -23.01
C VAL A 17 11.12 17.96 -22.12
N GLU A 18 10.91 19.25 -21.86
CA GLU A 18 9.67 19.79 -21.27
C GLU A 18 8.82 20.41 -22.38
N LEU A 19 7.60 19.88 -22.55
CA LEU A 19 6.58 20.45 -23.43
C LEU A 19 5.51 21.17 -22.62
N ASP A 20 5.06 22.33 -23.11
CA ASP A 20 3.88 23.03 -22.61
C ASP A 20 2.77 23.12 -23.67
N GLY A 21 1.53 23.34 -23.22
CA GLY A 21 0.39 23.58 -24.09
C GLY A 21 -0.56 22.39 -24.21
N SER A 22 -0.88 22.00 -25.44
CA SER A 22 -1.82 20.91 -25.76
C SER A 22 -1.22 19.96 -26.79
N TYR A 23 -1.67 18.71 -26.84
CA TYR A 23 -1.16 17.73 -27.81
C TYR A 23 -1.17 18.21 -29.28
N LYS A 24 -2.19 19.00 -29.68
CA LYS A 24 -2.29 19.52 -31.06
C LYS A 24 -1.35 20.68 -31.38
N ARG A 25 -0.97 21.45 -30.37
CA ARG A 25 -0.10 22.63 -30.48
C ARG A 25 0.82 22.67 -29.25
N PRO A 26 1.77 21.73 -29.16
CA PRO A 26 2.77 21.75 -28.12
C PRO A 26 3.79 22.86 -28.43
N ARG A 27 4.44 23.35 -27.39
CA ARG A 27 5.61 24.21 -27.50
C ARG A 27 6.75 23.58 -26.71
N LEU A 28 7.94 23.63 -27.29
CA LEU A 28 9.17 23.23 -26.63
C LEU A 28 9.50 24.29 -25.59
N ALA A 29 9.23 23.98 -24.32
CA ALA A 29 9.50 24.90 -23.23
C ALA A 29 11.00 24.88 -22.89
N LYS A 30 11.57 23.67 -22.73
CA LYS A 30 12.96 23.45 -22.38
C LYS A 30 13.46 22.13 -22.97
N VAL A 31 14.76 22.09 -23.25
CA VAL A 31 15.48 20.90 -23.68
C VAL A 31 16.84 20.87 -22.99
N SER A 32 17.29 19.68 -22.61
CA SER A 32 18.69 19.43 -22.24
C SER A 32 19.11 18.09 -22.81
N VAL A 33 20.38 18.03 -23.21
CA VAL A 33 21.05 16.81 -23.63
C VAL A 33 22.34 16.76 -22.83
N ASP A 34 22.45 15.79 -21.94
CA ASP A 34 23.60 15.66 -21.05
C ASP A 34 24.30 14.31 -21.26
N ARG A 35 25.61 14.28 -21.02
CA ARG A 35 26.46 13.11 -21.28
C ARG A 35 26.51 12.22 -20.04
N VAL A 36 26.36 10.92 -20.24
CA VAL A 36 26.57 9.94 -19.17
C VAL A 36 28.07 9.76 -18.93
N SER A 37 28.52 10.08 -17.72
CA SER A 37 29.92 9.90 -17.30
C SER A 37 30.31 8.40 -17.37
N GLN A 38 31.29 8.06 -18.21
CA GLN A 38 31.75 6.67 -18.40
C GLN A 38 33.03 6.37 -17.63
N VAL A 39 33.04 5.23 -16.93
CA VAL A 39 34.23 4.45 -16.56
C VAL A 39 33.99 3.00 -16.94
N SER A 40 35.00 2.38 -17.57
CA SER A 40 35.26 0.95 -17.88
C SER A 40 34.07 0.05 -18.26
N ALA A 41 34.25 -0.72 -19.34
CA ALA A 41 33.32 -1.73 -19.87
C ALA A 41 32.96 -2.90 -18.92
N ALA A 42 33.40 -2.86 -17.66
CA ALA A 42 33.17 -3.88 -16.64
C ALA A 42 32.11 -3.50 -15.59
N ALA A 43 31.40 -2.36 -15.76
CA ALA A 43 30.41 -1.89 -14.79
C ALA A 43 29.24 -2.88 -14.64
N VAL A 44 28.86 -3.15 -13.39
CA VAL A 44 27.68 -3.92 -13.00
C VAL A 44 26.43 -3.09 -13.31
N ASP A 45 25.33 -3.73 -13.70
CA ASP A 45 24.07 -3.07 -14.13
C ASP A 45 23.59 -1.96 -13.16
N GLU A 46 23.79 -2.13 -11.85
CA GLU A 46 23.41 -1.14 -10.84
C GLU A 46 24.25 0.15 -10.88
N GLU A 47 25.55 0.05 -11.12
CA GLU A 47 26.45 1.21 -11.15
C GLU A 47 26.18 2.04 -12.41
N HIS A 48 25.93 1.38 -13.54
CA HIS A 48 25.55 2.05 -14.78
C HIS A 48 24.24 2.82 -14.61
N ALA A 49 23.21 2.18 -14.05
CA ALA A 49 21.93 2.83 -13.78
C ALA A 49 22.05 4.02 -12.81
N HIS A 50 22.94 3.95 -11.81
CA HIS A 50 23.20 5.07 -10.91
C HIS A 50 23.79 6.28 -11.64
N ARG A 51 24.76 6.07 -12.54
CA ARG A 51 25.36 7.16 -13.34
C ARG A 51 24.38 7.75 -14.34
N GLU A 52 23.54 6.91 -14.96
CA GLU A 52 22.44 7.40 -15.80
C GLU A 52 21.49 8.28 -14.99
N ALA A 53 21.13 7.86 -13.77
CA ALA A 53 20.25 8.65 -12.92
C ALA A 53 20.89 9.97 -12.45
N GLU A 54 22.20 9.98 -12.17
CA GLU A 54 22.95 11.20 -11.86
C GLU A 54 22.95 12.17 -13.03
N SER A 55 23.24 11.68 -14.24
CA SER A 55 23.25 12.49 -15.46
C SER A 55 21.85 12.99 -15.82
N ALA A 56 20.80 12.19 -15.54
CA ALA A 56 19.42 12.64 -15.69
C ALA A 56 19.07 13.78 -14.73
N LEU A 57 19.57 13.72 -13.49
CA LEU A 57 19.42 14.81 -12.53
C LEU A 57 20.12 16.08 -13.00
N HIS A 58 21.35 15.97 -13.50
CA HIS A 58 22.11 17.11 -14.01
C HIS A 58 21.40 17.72 -15.23
N ALA A 59 20.96 16.92 -16.20
CA ALA A 59 20.15 17.37 -17.33
C ALA A 59 18.87 18.13 -16.91
N LEU A 60 18.15 17.62 -15.89
CA LEU A 60 16.97 18.28 -15.33
C LEU A 60 17.32 19.62 -14.64
N GLN A 61 18.44 19.67 -13.91
CA GLN A 61 18.90 20.88 -13.22
C GLN A 61 19.35 21.97 -14.20
N ASP A 62 20.09 21.59 -15.23
CA ASP A 62 20.63 22.48 -16.26
C ASP A 62 19.50 23.18 -17.03
N ALA A 63 18.52 22.41 -17.51
CA ALA A 63 17.33 22.96 -18.14
C ALA A 63 16.34 23.59 -17.15
N LYS A 64 16.56 23.46 -15.83
CA LYS A 64 15.65 23.91 -14.75
C LYS A 64 14.25 23.29 -14.90
N ILE A 65 14.18 22.03 -15.31
CA ILE A 65 12.94 21.26 -15.46
C ILE A 65 12.58 20.69 -14.09
N ALA A 66 11.29 20.74 -13.75
CA ALA A 66 10.81 20.18 -12.50
C ALA A 66 10.71 18.64 -12.60
N ARG A 67 10.86 17.96 -11.46
CA ARG A 67 10.93 16.47 -11.41
C ARG A 67 9.54 15.81 -11.39
N ASP A 68 8.49 16.56 -11.71
CA ASP A 68 7.11 16.10 -11.75
C ASP A 68 6.68 15.76 -13.18
N ASN A 69 5.72 14.84 -13.32
CA ASN A 69 5.15 14.40 -14.61
C ASN A 69 6.21 13.87 -15.61
N VAL A 70 7.24 13.18 -15.09
CA VAL A 70 8.30 12.57 -15.89
C VAL A 70 7.81 11.26 -16.51
N THR A 71 7.94 11.15 -17.82
CA THR A 71 7.74 9.94 -18.61
C THR A 71 9.10 9.40 -19.05
N LEU A 72 9.45 8.21 -18.56
CA LEU A 72 10.70 7.52 -18.86
C LEU A 72 10.55 6.63 -20.10
N GLY A 73 11.51 6.71 -21.02
CA GLY A 73 11.64 5.74 -22.10
C GLY A 73 12.41 4.51 -21.64
N PHE A 74 11.82 3.33 -21.80
CA PHE A 74 12.50 2.06 -21.54
C PHE A 74 13.03 1.46 -22.86
N PRO A 75 14.26 0.93 -22.90
CA PRO A 75 14.85 0.39 -24.11
C PRO A 75 14.05 -0.76 -24.74
N CYS A 76 13.51 -0.60 -25.95
CA CYS A 76 12.77 -1.68 -26.62
C CYS A 76 13.63 -2.93 -26.91
N ARG A 77 14.98 -2.79 -26.96
CA ARG A 77 15.92 -3.91 -27.13
C ARG A 77 15.91 -4.92 -25.97
N GLU A 78 15.35 -4.52 -24.83
CA GLU A 78 15.18 -5.33 -23.62
C GLU A 78 13.76 -5.93 -23.52
N ALA A 79 12.82 -5.44 -24.33
CA ALA A 79 11.45 -5.94 -24.38
C ALA A 79 11.30 -7.11 -25.37
N VAL A 80 10.39 -8.03 -25.06
CA VAL A 80 9.93 -9.07 -25.99
C VAL A 80 8.63 -8.61 -26.62
N LEU A 81 8.64 -8.41 -27.94
CA LEU A 81 7.46 -8.02 -28.72
C LEU A 81 6.79 -9.22 -29.38
N ARG A 82 5.46 -9.32 -29.26
CA ARG A 82 4.63 -10.37 -29.89
C ARG A 82 3.30 -9.79 -30.37
N SER A 83 2.91 -10.13 -31.60
CA SER A 83 1.55 -9.85 -32.08
C SER A 83 0.66 -11.05 -31.82
N LEU A 84 -0.51 -10.83 -31.24
CA LEU A 84 -1.48 -11.89 -30.95
C LEU A 84 -2.91 -11.37 -31.10
N VAL A 85 -3.84 -12.31 -31.28
CA VAL A 85 -5.26 -12.02 -31.47
C VAL A 85 -6.02 -12.51 -30.24
N VAL A 86 -6.63 -11.58 -29.52
CA VAL A 86 -7.45 -11.87 -28.33
C VAL A 86 -8.93 -11.81 -28.69
N PRO A 87 -9.79 -12.69 -28.12
CA PRO A 87 -11.21 -12.73 -28.43
C PRO A 87 -12.05 -11.72 -27.62
N PHE A 88 -11.47 -10.55 -27.28
CA PHE A 88 -12.15 -9.51 -26.49
C PHE A 88 -11.89 -8.13 -27.07
N LYS A 89 -12.86 -7.23 -26.86
CA LYS A 89 -12.71 -5.79 -27.12
C LYS A 89 -12.57 -5.01 -25.82
N GLY A 90 -11.92 -3.86 -25.91
CA GLY A 90 -11.78 -2.91 -24.82
C GLY A 90 -10.54 -3.16 -23.96
N ARG A 91 -9.82 -2.07 -23.66
CA ARG A 91 -8.50 -2.09 -23.03
C ARG A 91 -8.50 -2.81 -21.67
N ASP A 92 -9.51 -2.57 -20.83
CA ASP A 92 -9.58 -3.13 -19.48
C ASP A 92 -9.82 -4.65 -19.45
N GLN A 93 -10.54 -5.19 -20.42
CA GLN A 93 -10.78 -6.63 -20.52
C GLN A 93 -9.52 -7.33 -21.02
N ILE A 94 -8.93 -6.81 -22.09
CA ILE A 94 -7.70 -7.35 -22.66
C ILE A 94 -6.58 -7.34 -21.61
N ARG A 95 -6.42 -6.25 -20.84
CA ARG A 95 -5.39 -6.16 -19.79
C ARG A 95 -5.46 -7.26 -18.74
N LYS A 96 -6.64 -7.80 -18.44
CA LYS A 96 -6.82 -8.87 -17.43
C LYS A 96 -6.36 -10.24 -17.91
N VAL A 97 -6.38 -10.46 -19.22
CA VAL A 97 -6.08 -11.77 -19.83
C VAL A 97 -4.73 -11.78 -20.54
N ILE A 98 -4.25 -10.61 -20.99
CA ILE A 98 -3.10 -10.51 -21.90
C ILE A 98 -1.82 -11.14 -21.36
N LYS A 99 -1.61 -11.08 -20.04
CA LYS A 99 -0.46 -11.67 -19.38
C LYS A 99 -0.47 -13.20 -19.51
N PHE A 100 -1.62 -13.84 -19.39
CA PHE A 100 -1.76 -15.29 -19.58
C PHE A 100 -1.68 -15.68 -21.07
N GLU A 101 -2.31 -14.91 -21.96
CA GLU A 101 -2.32 -15.20 -23.40
C GLU A 101 -0.91 -15.12 -24.03
N VAL A 102 -0.03 -14.27 -23.49
CA VAL A 102 1.34 -14.13 -24.00
C VAL A 102 2.31 -15.16 -23.42
N GLU A 103 1.93 -15.93 -22.40
CA GLU A 103 2.77 -16.90 -21.71
C GLU A 103 3.37 -17.93 -22.68
N ASP A 104 2.53 -18.54 -23.52
CA ASP A 104 2.96 -19.51 -24.53
C ASP A 104 3.85 -18.89 -25.63
N SER A 105 3.87 -17.56 -25.77
CA SER A 105 4.65 -16.87 -26.79
C SER A 105 6.03 -16.42 -26.30
N ILE A 106 6.23 -16.33 -24.98
CA ILE A 106 7.47 -15.91 -24.34
C ILE A 106 8.23 -17.15 -23.86
N HIS A 107 9.23 -17.54 -24.64
CA HIS A 107 10.02 -18.74 -24.38
C HIS A 107 11.34 -18.45 -23.65
N SER A 108 11.74 -17.18 -23.56
CA SER A 108 13.05 -16.77 -23.05
C SER A 108 13.07 -16.45 -21.55
N HIS A 109 11.91 -16.17 -20.95
CA HIS A 109 11.78 -15.69 -19.57
C HIS A 109 10.49 -16.23 -18.96
N ASN A 110 10.41 -16.22 -17.63
CA ASN A 110 9.16 -16.44 -16.91
C ASN A 110 8.28 -15.17 -16.99
N VAL A 111 7.03 -15.31 -17.42
CA VAL A 111 6.08 -14.19 -17.52
C VAL A 111 5.78 -13.53 -16.17
N ASP A 112 5.90 -14.23 -15.05
CA ASP A 112 5.74 -13.65 -13.71
C ASP A 112 6.82 -12.60 -13.38
N GLU A 113 8.01 -12.75 -13.96
CA GLU A 113 9.13 -11.83 -13.83
C GLU A 113 9.10 -10.70 -14.87
N MET A 114 8.02 -10.62 -15.66
CA MET A 114 7.83 -9.60 -16.69
C MET A 114 6.60 -8.74 -16.41
N ILE A 115 6.69 -7.47 -16.78
CA ILE A 115 5.54 -6.57 -16.91
C ILE A 115 5.07 -6.62 -18.35
N VAL A 116 3.77 -6.83 -18.55
CA VAL A 116 3.15 -6.94 -19.87
C VAL A 116 2.20 -5.76 -20.07
N ASP A 117 2.34 -5.06 -21.20
CA ASP A 117 1.32 -4.15 -21.71
C ASP A 117 1.14 -4.34 -23.22
N PHE A 118 0.12 -3.72 -23.78
CA PHE A 118 -0.21 -3.88 -25.19
C PHE A 118 -0.71 -2.59 -25.85
N HIS A 119 -0.53 -2.56 -27.16
CA HIS A 119 -1.09 -1.57 -28.06
C HIS A 119 -2.05 -2.25 -29.03
N THR A 120 -3.20 -1.63 -29.28
CA THR A 120 -4.20 -2.19 -30.18
C THR A 120 -3.84 -1.87 -31.63
N LEU A 121 -3.61 -2.90 -32.45
CA LEU A 121 -3.30 -2.73 -33.87
C LEU A 121 -4.57 -2.59 -34.69
N GLU A 122 -5.51 -3.52 -34.49
CA GLU A 122 -6.73 -3.61 -35.27
C GLU A 122 -7.84 -4.31 -34.48
N GLU A 123 -9.06 -3.79 -34.57
CA GLU A 123 -10.24 -4.54 -34.17
C GLU A 123 -10.75 -5.35 -35.37
N LEU A 124 -10.81 -6.66 -35.22
CA LEU A 124 -11.26 -7.59 -36.26
C LEU A 124 -12.80 -7.72 -36.21
N GLU A 125 -13.38 -8.33 -37.25
CA GLU A 125 -14.81 -8.66 -37.27
C GLU A 125 -15.19 -9.57 -36.08
N GLY A 126 -16.34 -9.29 -35.45
CA GLY A 126 -16.77 -9.96 -34.22
C GLY A 126 -16.26 -9.29 -32.94
N GLN A 127 -15.78 -10.08 -31.97
CA GLN A 127 -15.22 -9.60 -30.70
C GLN A 127 -13.68 -9.74 -30.61
N ALA A 128 -13.01 -10.06 -31.70
CA ALA A 128 -11.56 -10.24 -31.69
C ALA A 128 -10.80 -8.93 -31.91
N THR A 129 -9.65 -8.79 -31.25
CA THR A 129 -8.74 -7.64 -31.41
C THR A 129 -7.32 -8.16 -31.60
N ARG A 130 -6.63 -7.64 -32.61
CA ARG A 130 -5.20 -7.86 -32.80
C ARG A 130 -4.42 -6.82 -32.02
N VAL A 131 -3.51 -7.28 -31.18
CA VAL A 131 -2.71 -6.43 -30.29
C VAL A 131 -1.21 -6.73 -30.46
N LEU A 132 -0.40 -5.67 -30.35
CA LEU A 132 1.04 -5.76 -30.18
C LEU A 132 1.33 -5.75 -28.68
N VAL A 133 1.81 -6.87 -28.18
CA VAL A 133 2.17 -7.06 -26.78
C VAL A 133 3.65 -6.81 -26.61
N ALA A 134 3.99 -6.03 -25.58
CA ALA A 134 5.34 -5.83 -25.11
C ALA A 134 5.48 -6.39 -23.70
N ALA A 135 6.43 -7.29 -23.51
CA ALA A 135 6.80 -7.82 -22.22
C ALA A 135 8.20 -7.33 -21.84
N VAL A 136 8.31 -6.63 -20.72
CA VAL A 136 9.55 -6.04 -20.21
C VAL A 136 9.97 -6.78 -18.94
N PRO A 137 11.22 -7.26 -18.82
CA PRO A 137 11.73 -7.85 -17.58
C PRO A 137 11.68 -6.87 -16.41
N LYS A 138 11.20 -7.32 -15.24
CA LYS A 138 11.06 -6.47 -14.04
C LYS A 138 12.39 -6.00 -13.48
N GLU A 139 13.43 -6.85 -13.51
CA GLU A 139 14.69 -6.56 -12.81
C GLU A 139 15.45 -5.36 -13.41
N PRO A 140 15.74 -5.29 -14.73
CA PRO A 140 16.40 -4.11 -15.31
C PRO A 140 15.59 -2.83 -15.08
N LEU A 141 14.26 -2.89 -15.26
CA LEU A 141 13.39 -1.75 -14.99
C LEU A 141 13.44 -1.31 -13.52
N ARG A 142 13.45 -2.26 -12.58
CA ARG A 142 13.55 -1.98 -11.13
C ARG A 142 14.88 -1.31 -10.78
N VAL A 143 15.98 -1.76 -11.38
CA VAL A 143 17.31 -1.17 -11.18
C VAL A 143 17.31 0.30 -11.64
N THR A 144 16.83 0.58 -12.86
CA THR A 144 16.73 1.96 -13.38
C THR A 144 15.83 2.84 -12.50
N LEU A 145 14.65 2.35 -12.10
CA LEU A 145 13.72 3.11 -11.27
C LEU A 145 14.26 3.42 -9.87
N ARG A 146 14.94 2.46 -9.23
CA ARG A 146 15.59 2.67 -7.92
C ARG A 146 16.72 3.69 -8.02
N ALA A 147 17.52 3.63 -9.08
CA ALA A 147 18.58 4.59 -9.32
C ALA A 147 18.00 6.01 -9.46
N LEU A 148 16.97 6.20 -10.27
CA LEU A 148 16.28 7.48 -10.42
C LEU A 148 15.66 7.97 -9.09
N GLU A 149 15.02 7.07 -8.33
CA GLU A 149 14.42 7.40 -7.03
C GLU A 149 15.48 7.88 -6.02
N SER A 150 16.71 7.35 -6.07
CA SER A 150 17.82 7.80 -5.21
C SER A 150 18.23 9.26 -5.43
N PHE A 151 17.97 9.82 -6.62
CA PHE A 151 18.15 11.23 -6.96
C PHE A 151 16.85 12.05 -6.86
N GLY A 152 15.77 11.46 -6.34
CA GLY A 152 14.46 12.10 -6.19
C GLY A 152 13.70 12.29 -7.50
N ILE A 153 13.96 11.44 -8.50
CA ILE A 153 13.21 11.37 -9.76
C ILE A 153 12.33 10.11 -9.70
N ASP A 154 11.01 10.27 -9.71
CA ASP A 154 10.07 9.14 -9.68
C ASP A 154 9.16 9.21 -10.92
N PRO A 155 9.53 8.58 -12.05
CA PRO A 155 8.73 8.67 -13.28
C PRO A 155 7.34 8.07 -13.09
N GLU A 156 6.29 8.85 -13.42
CA GLU A 156 4.88 8.43 -13.31
C GLU A 156 4.52 7.43 -14.42
N VAL A 157 5.16 7.57 -15.58
CA VAL A 157 4.95 6.72 -16.75
C VAL A 157 6.27 6.16 -17.22
N VAL A 158 6.28 4.86 -17.56
CA VAL A 158 7.38 4.21 -18.27
C VAL A 158 6.80 3.65 -19.57
N ASP A 159 7.27 4.14 -20.70
CA ASP A 159 6.84 3.75 -22.05
C ASP A 159 8.02 3.16 -22.85
N LEU A 160 7.76 2.47 -23.97
CA LEU A 160 8.85 2.04 -24.85
C LEU A 160 9.34 3.22 -25.70
N ASP A 161 10.65 3.29 -25.90
CA ASP A 161 11.28 4.22 -26.82
C ASP A 161 10.76 4.13 -28.28
N THR A 162 10.44 2.93 -28.77
CA THR A 162 9.83 2.69 -30.08
C THR A 162 8.38 3.16 -30.16
N MET A 163 7.63 3.07 -29.07
CA MET A 163 6.27 3.61 -28.98
C MET A 163 6.30 5.13 -28.95
N ALA A 164 7.26 5.73 -28.23
CA ALA A 164 7.51 7.16 -28.27
C ALA A 164 7.93 7.63 -29.68
N LEU A 165 8.79 6.87 -30.37
CA LEU A 165 9.20 7.14 -31.76
C LEU A 165 7.99 7.10 -32.72
N PHE A 166 7.12 6.09 -32.58
CA PHE A 166 5.87 6.04 -33.35
C PHE A 166 5.00 7.26 -33.09
N ARG A 167 4.84 7.64 -31.81
CA ARG A 167 4.00 8.77 -31.39
C ARG A 167 4.48 10.09 -31.97
N VAL A 168 5.78 10.39 -31.90
CA VAL A 168 6.33 11.64 -32.45
C VAL A 168 6.21 11.68 -33.96
N ALA A 169 6.43 10.56 -34.66
CA ALA A 169 6.29 10.49 -36.11
C ALA A 169 4.83 10.64 -36.58
N GLU A 170 3.87 10.04 -35.86
CA GLU A 170 2.44 10.26 -36.13
C GLU A 170 2.07 11.73 -35.92
N TRP A 171 2.50 12.29 -34.80
CA TRP A 171 2.23 13.68 -34.46
C TRP A 171 2.83 14.66 -35.49
N ALA A 172 4.07 14.42 -35.94
CA ALA A 172 4.75 15.20 -36.97
C ALA A 172 4.15 15.01 -38.38
N GLY A 173 3.17 14.11 -38.54
CA GLY A 173 2.45 13.89 -39.78
C GLY A 173 3.14 12.96 -40.78
N CYS A 174 4.22 12.26 -40.38
CA CYS A 174 4.96 11.33 -41.23
C CYS A 174 4.06 10.25 -41.87
N PHE A 175 2.97 9.87 -41.19
CA PHE A 175 2.07 8.80 -41.63
C PHE A 175 0.84 9.26 -42.44
N ARG A 176 0.55 10.56 -42.55
CA ARG A 176 -0.61 11.06 -43.33
C ARG A 176 -0.50 10.68 -44.81
N SER A 177 -1.59 10.29 -45.46
CA SER A 177 -1.55 10.03 -46.90
C SER A 177 -1.93 11.30 -47.68
N ASP A 178 -1.47 11.41 -48.93
CA ASP A 178 -1.95 12.46 -49.85
C ASP A 178 -3.46 12.33 -50.14
N SER A 179 -4.08 11.20 -49.78
CA SER A 179 -5.52 10.93 -49.93
C SER A 179 -6.37 11.37 -48.73
N ASP A 180 -5.80 12.07 -47.74
CA ASP A 180 -6.53 12.64 -46.59
C ASP A 180 -7.22 13.98 -46.93
N ALA A 181 -7.18 14.44 -48.18
CA ALA A 181 -8.19 15.38 -48.69
C ALA A 181 -9.56 14.68 -48.69
N PRO A 182 -10.67 15.34 -48.31
CA PRO A 182 -11.98 14.70 -48.20
C PRO A 182 -12.37 14.12 -49.57
N ALA A 183 -12.19 12.82 -49.75
CA ALA A 183 -12.60 12.12 -50.94
C ALA A 183 -14.13 12.11 -50.98
N GLU A 184 -14.71 12.84 -51.94
CA GLU A 184 -16.08 12.58 -52.34
C GLU A 184 -16.20 11.12 -52.73
N SER A 185 -17.13 10.43 -52.06
CA SER A 185 -17.41 9.02 -52.20
C SER A 185 -17.68 8.65 -53.65
N THR A 186 -16.80 7.85 -54.26
CA THR A 186 -17.16 6.97 -55.37
C THR A 186 -16.70 5.56 -55.07
N ASP A 187 -17.70 4.68 -54.97
CA ASP A 187 -17.58 3.24 -54.79
C ASP A 187 -16.79 2.59 -55.92
N VAL A 188 -15.67 1.96 -55.54
CA VAL A 188 -15.19 0.60 -55.82
C VAL A 188 -13.69 0.66 -55.51
N ALA A 189 -13.32 0.29 -54.28
CA ALA A 189 -11.93 0.23 -53.85
C ALA A 189 -11.23 -0.95 -54.55
N VAL A 190 -10.55 -0.67 -55.66
CA VAL A 190 -9.50 -1.55 -56.16
C VAL A 190 -8.45 -1.66 -55.04
N PRO A 191 -8.04 -2.86 -54.60
CA PRO A 191 -6.98 -2.99 -53.60
C PRO A 191 -5.71 -2.38 -54.19
N GLY A 192 -5.34 -1.19 -53.73
CA GLY A 192 -4.06 -0.59 -54.04
C GLY A 192 -2.91 -1.43 -53.47
N PRO A 193 -1.67 -1.20 -53.93
CA PRO A 193 -0.51 -1.92 -53.41
C PRO A 193 -0.40 -1.71 -51.89
N LYS A 194 -0.11 -2.79 -51.16
CA LYS A 194 0.10 -2.77 -49.72
C LYS A 194 1.47 -2.18 -49.43
N ARG A 195 1.55 -0.86 -49.37
CA ARG A 195 2.78 -0.13 -49.03
C ARG A 195 2.79 0.27 -47.56
N ALA A 196 3.99 0.46 -47.01
CA ALA A 196 4.21 0.89 -45.64
C ALA A 196 5.17 2.07 -45.56
N LYS A 197 5.11 2.81 -44.47
CA LYS A 197 6.06 3.86 -44.13
C LYS A 197 6.92 3.37 -42.97
N VAL A 198 8.20 3.69 -42.99
CA VAL A 198 9.15 3.24 -41.96
C VAL A 198 9.74 4.45 -41.25
N VAL A 199 9.91 4.33 -39.93
CA VAL A 199 10.65 5.30 -39.11
C VAL A 199 11.81 4.59 -38.47
N ILE A 200 12.99 5.17 -38.57
CA ILE A 200 14.25 4.60 -38.08
C ILE A 200 14.93 5.61 -37.16
N ASP A 201 15.19 5.21 -35.93
CA ASP A 201 16.07 5.96 -35.02
C ASP A 201 17.41 5.24 -34.95
N VAL A 202 18.50 5.92 -35.34
CA VAL A 202 19.86 5.40 -35.28
C VAL A 202 20.57 6.00 -34.07
N GLY A 203 20.64 5.22 -32.99
CA GLY A 203 21.32 5.60 -31.75
C GLY A 203 22.77 5.13 -31.70
N GLY A 204 23.40 5.35 -30.54
CA GLY A 204 24.79 4.95 -30.27
C GLY A 204 25.00 3.43 -30.36
N ARG A 205 24.20 2.61 -29.66
CA ARG A 205 24.36 1.14 -29.68
C ARG A 205 23.14 0.37 -30.14
N SER A 206 22.03 1.06 -30.40
CA SER A 206 20.80 0.45 -30.92
C SER A 206 20.17 1.28 -32.02
N THR A 207 19.53 0.58 -32.96
CA THR A 207 18.76 1.16 -34.06
C THR A 207 17.33 0.67 -33.94
N ARG A 208 16.38 1.59 -33.82
CA ARG A 208 14.95 1.27 -33.66
C ARG A 208 14.23 1.47 -34.96
N ILE A 209 13.29 0.59 -35.25
CA ILE A 209 12.55 0.58 -36.51
C ILE A 209 11.08 0.39 -36.19
N VAL A 210 10.26 1.26 -36.76
CA VAL A 210 8.80 1.16 -36.69
C VAL A 210 8.28 1.17 -38.12
N ALA A 211 7.57 0.12 -38.52
CA ALA A 211 6.84 0.09 -39.78
C ALA A 211 5.36 0.34 -39.53
N VAL A 212 4.77 1.19 -40.36
CA VAL A 212 3.39 1.66 -40.23
C VAL A 212 2.68 1.53 -41.56
N GLN A 213 1.46 1.02 -41.54
CA GLN A 213 0.57 0.96 -42.70
C GLN A 213 -0.80 1.51 -42.31
N ASN A 214 -1.33 2.44 -43.10
CA ASN A 214 -2.64 3.08 -42.86
C ASN A 214 -2.78 3.67 -41.44
N GLY A 215 -1.72 4.30 -40.93
CA GLY A 215 -1.67 4.88 -39.58
C GLY A 215 -1.60 3.84 -38.44
N ARG A 216 -1.47 2.55 -38.74
CA ARG A 216 -1.38 1.47 -37.74
C ARG A 216 0.01 0.84 -37.78
N ILE A 217 0.52 0.49 -36.60
CA ILE A 217 1.80 -0.21 -36.47
C ILE A 217 1.68 -1.60 -37.12
N LEU A 218 2.61 -1.92 -38.02
CA LEU A 218 2.74 -3.24 -38.62
C LEU A 218 3.74 -4.10 -37.84
N ASP A 219 4.93 -3.55 -37.56
CA ASP A 219 5.97 -4.20 -36.76
C ASP A 219 6.84 -3.12 -36.08
N MET A 220 7.46 -3.50 -34.97
CA MET A 220 8.45 -2.70 -34.24
C MET A 220 9.65 -3.58 -33.89
N ARG A 221 10.86 -3.06 -34.10
CA ARG A 221 12.10 -3.78 -33.73
C ARG A 221 13.15 -2.83 -33.20
N ALA A 222 13.98 -3.36 -32.31
CA ALA A 222 15.22 -2.73 -31.89
C ALA A 222 16.39 -3.65 -32.23
N LEU A 223 17.28 -3.18 -33.10
CA LEU A 223 18.53 -3.83 -33.48
C LEU A 223 19.62 -3.41 -32.51
N ARG A 224 20.45 -4.37 -32.04
CA ARG A 224 21.63 -4.10 -31.20
C ARG A 224 22.84 -3.71 -32.07
N VAL A 225 22.63 -2.66 -32.86
CA VAL A 225 23.58 -2.09 -33.82
C VAL A 225 23.40 -0.58 -33.79
N GLY A 226 24.49 0.16 -33.64
CA GLY A 226 24.49 1.63 -33.64
C GLY A 226 25.87 2.19 -33.98
N VAL A 227 26.00 3.51 -34.00
CA VAL A 227 27.20 4.22 -34.46
C VAL A 227 28.42 4.11 -33.54
N ASP A 228 28.26 3.67 -32.30
CA ASP A 228 29.36 3.53 -31.34
C ASP A 228 30.44 2.56 -31.81
N GLY A 229 30.10 1.57 -32.63
CA GLY A 229 31.13 0.69 -33.22
C GLY A 229 32.16 1.45 -34.04
N VAL A 230 31.76 2.56 -34.69
CA VAL A 230 32.68 3.45 -35.41
C VAL A 230 33.56 4.21 -34.43
N ALA A 231 33.00 4.68 -33.31
CA ALA A 231 33.75 5.37 -32.27
C ALA A 231 34.74 4.43 -31.56
N ASP A 232 34.38 3.17 -31.33
CA ASP A 232 35.27 2.15 -30.78
C ASP A 232 36.48 1.92 -31.72
N ASP A 233 36.25 1.79 -33.02
CA ASP A 233 37.31 1.62 -34.02
C ASP A 233 38.20 2.87 -34.15
N VAL A 234 37.60 4.07 -34.08
CA VAL A 234 38.34 5.34 -34.09
C VAL A 234 39.16 5.51 -32.80
N ALA A 235 38.61 5.19 -31.64
CA ALA A 235 39.33 5.23 -30.37
C ALA A 235 40.56 4.32 -30.41
N ALA A 236 40.39 3.07 -30.90
CA ALA A 236 41.47 2.11 -31.02
C ALA A 236 42.54 2.54 -32.04
N SER A 237 42.15 3.13 -33.17
CA SER A 237 43.09 3.53 -34.23
C SER A 237 43.83 4.83 -33.93
N LYS A 238 43.18 5.80 -33.28
CA LYS A 238 43.77 7.10 -32.93
C LYS A 238 44.41 7.13 -31.53
N GLY A 239 44.18 6.10 -30.71
CA GLY A 239 44.71 6.02 -29.34
C GLY A 239 44.10 7.04 -28.39
N VAL A 240 42.86 7.48 -28.65
CA VAL A 240 42.14 8.46 -27.83
C VAL A 240 41.10 7.77 -26.94
N SER A 241 40.61 8.48 -25.92
CA SER A 241 39.52 7.94 -25.10
C SER A 241 38.24 7.77 -25.91
N LEU A 242 37.39 6.81 -25.55
CA LEU A 242 36.12 6.57 -26.25
C LEU A 242 35.20 7.81 -26.27
N PRO A 243 35.07 8.62 -25.19
CA PRO A 243 34.33 9.87 -25.25
C PRO A 243 34.89 10.86 -26.28
N GLN A 244 36.21 11.04 -26.35
CA GLN A 244 36.86 11.89 -27.36
C GLN A 244 36.64 11.36 -28.78
N ALA A 245 36.73 10.04 -28.99
CA ALA A 245 36.48 9.43 -30.29
C ALA A 245 35.02 9.63 -30.74
N ARG A 246 34.05 9.48 -29.83
CA ARG A 246 32.63 9.72 -30.14
C ARG A 246 32.37 11.16 -30.55
N GLU A 247 32.94 12.10 -29.81
CA GLU A 247 32.82 13.54 -30.11
C GLU A 247 33.45 13.86 -31.47
N ALA A 248 34.68 13.40 -31.71
CA ALA A 248 35.34 13.57 -32.99
C ALA A 248 34.52 12.96 -34.15
N VAL A 249 34.01 11.74 -33.98
CA VAL A 249 33.16 11.06 -34.98
C VAL A 249 31.88 11.87 -35.24
N PHE A 250 31.21 12.34 -34.19
CA PHE A 250 29.99 13.13 -34.31
C PHE A 250 30.21 14.47 -35.01
N GLU A 251 31.25 15.21 -34.62
CA GLU A 251 31.62 16.49 -35.24
C GLU A 251 32.00 16.32 -36.71
N VAL A 252 32.77 15.27 -37.05
CA VAL A 252 33.08 14.94 -38.45
C VAL A 252 31.80 14.61 -39.22
N PHE A 253 30.85 13.86 -38.64
CA PHE A 253 29.56 13.56 -39.27
C PHE A 253 28.75 14.82 -39.56
N GLN A 254 28.66 15.74 -38.59
CA GLN A 254 27.79 16.90 -38.69
C GLN A 254 28.39 18.01 -39.56
N SER A 255 29.68 18.29 -39.41
CA SER A 255 30.38 19.38 -40.10
C SER A 255 30.91 18.99 -41.48
N GLY A 256 31.21 17.69 -41.69
CA GLY A 256 31.93 17.21 -42.87
C GLY A 256 33.41 17.57 -42.89
N GLN A 257 33.93 18.23 -41.85
CA GLN A 257 35.32 18.69 -41.76
C GLN A 257 36.16 17.71 -40.93
N ALA A 258 37.49 17.80 -41.05
CA ALA A 258 38.38 17.01 -40.22
C ALA A 258 38.37 17.55 -38.78
N PHE A 259 38.39 16.64 -37.80
CA PHE A 259 38.43 17.01 -36.38
C PHE A 259 39.87 16.98 -35.87
N GLU A 260 40.29 18.07 -35.23
CA GLU A 260 41.61 18.17 -34.60
C GLU A 260 41.48 17.80 -33.11
N PHE A 261 42.28 16.82 -32.66
CA PHE A 261 42.29 16.44 -31.26
C PHE A 261 43.10 17.44 -30.44
N GLU A 262 42.57 17.84 -29.28
CA GLU A 262 43.35 18.62 -28.32
C GLU A 262 44.42 17.73 -27.64
N PRO A 263 45.63 18.26 -27.42
CA PRO A 263 46.69 17.51 -26.74
C PRO A 263 46.27 17.19 -25.30
N PRO A 264 46.41 15.93 -24.84
CA PRO A 264 46.04 15.59 -23.47
C PRO A 264 46.98 16.26 -22.48
N GLU A 265 46.41 16.84 -21.41
CA GLU A 265 47.16 17.33 -20.26
C GLU A 265 47.59 16.13 -19.41
N VAL A 266 48.89 15.82 -19.40
CA VAL A 266 49.43 14.73 -18.58
C VAL A 266 50.12 15.34 -17.36
N GLU A 267 49.60 15.01 -16.18
CA GLU A 267 50.26 15.30 -14.91
C GLU A 267 51.42 14.30 -14.72
N THR A 268 52.66 14.79 -14.73
CA THR A 268 53.82 13.95 -14.36
C THR A 268 54.17 14.16 -12.90
N GLU A 269 54.11 13.09 -12.10
CA GLU A 269 54.71 13.05 -10.77
C GLU A 269 56.24 13.07 -10.91
N SER A 270 56.89 14.10 -10.37
CA SER A 270 58.35 14.13 -10.21
C SER A 270 58.75 13.51 -8.87
N ASP A 271 59.70 12.58 -8.87
CA ASP A 271 60.20 11.84 -7.69
C ASP A 271 60.92 12.72 -6.62
N GLU A 272 60.89 14.04 -6.72
CA GLU A 272 61.53 14.94 -5.75
C GLU A 272 60.51 15.61 -4.82
N GLU A 273 60.71 15.45 -3.51
CA GLU A 273 59.83 15.81 -2.39
C GLU A 273 59.44 17.31 -2.25
N ASN A 274 59.63 18.18 -3.26
CA ASN A 274 59.21 19.58 -3.18
C ASN A 274 59.15 20.37 -4.51
N VAL A 275 58.72 19.78 -5.63
CA VAL A 275 58.49 20.53 -6.89
C VAL A 275 57.03 20.44 -7.34
N GLU A 276 56.45 21.58 -7.72
CA GLU A 276 55.10 21.69 -8.30
C GLU A 276 54.94 20.71 -9.49
N THR A 277 53.80 20.04 -9.55
CA THR A 277 53.40 19.16 -10.65
C THR A 277 53.54 19.91 -11.98
N ALA A 278 54.49 19.47 -12.81
CA ALA A 278 54.64 20.00 -14.16
C ALA A 278 53.63 19.33 -15.08
N ILE A 279 52.73 20.12 -15.67
CA ILE A 279 51.85 19.68 -16.76
C ILE A 279 52.67 19.75 -18.05
N VAL A 280 52.97 18.59 -18.64
CA VAL A 280 53.66 18.53 -19.94
C VAL A 280 52.62 18.19 -21.01
N PRO A 281 52.43 19.03 -22.04
CA PRO A 281 51.53 18.71 -23.15
C PRO A 281 52.05 17.46 -23.88
N ALA A 282 51.23 16.42 -23.94
CA ALA A 282 51.50 15.26 -24.80
C ALA A 282 51.21 15.60 -26.27
N GLU A 283 51.76 14.81 -27.20
CA GLU A 283 51.52 14.98 -28.63
C GLU A 283 50.05 14.66 -28.96
N ALA A 284 49.36 15.59 -29.62
CA ALA A 284 47.97 15.43 -30.01
C ALA A 284 47.81 14.27 -31.02
N ALA A 285 46.69 13.55 -30.92
CA ALA A 285 46.38 12.51 -31.91
C ALA A 285 46.20 13.13 -33.31
N PRO A 286 46.58 12.41 -34.39
CA PRO A 286 46.44 12.91 -35.74
C PRO A 286 44.96 13.20 -36.07
N PRO A 287 44.66 14.24 -36.86
CA PRO A 287 43.28 14.66 -37.11
C PRO A 287 42.46 13.52 -37.70
N LEU A 288 41.19 13.44 -37.29
CA LEU A 288 40.25 12.46 -37.81
C LEU A 288 39.60 13.00 -39.08
N THR A 289 39.73 12.27 -40.18
CA THR A 289 39.17 12.67 -41.47
C THR A 289 37.87 11.92 -41.80
N MET A 290 37.02 12.52 -42.63
CA MET A 290 35.79 11.88 -43.12
C MET A 290 36.06 10.54 -43.83
N GLY A 291 37.21 10.40 -44.51
CA GLY A 291 37.60 9.15 -45.17
C GLY A 291 37.87 8.00 -44.18
N GLU A 292 38.53 8.29 -43.06
CA GLU A 292 38.79 7.32 -41.99
C GLU A 292 37.50 6.90 -41.29
N VAL A 293 36.61 7.86 -41.01
CA VAL A 293 35.30 7.60 -40.43
C VAL A 293 34.44 6.74 -41.37
N SER A 294 34.44 7.06 -42.68
CA SER A 294 33.73 6.26 -43.69
C SER A 294 34.29 4.83 -43.79
N ALA A 295 35.61 4.67 -43.67
CA ALA A 295 36.24 3.36 -43.65
C ALA A 295 35.79 2.54 -42.43
N ALA A 296 35.83 3.11 -41.23
CA ALA A 296 35.35 2.47 -40.00
C ALA A 296 33.83 2.16 -40.05
N ALA A 297 33.04 3.02 -40.69
CA ALA A 297 31.60 2.81 -40.86
C ALA A 297 31.25 1.64 -41.80
N THR A 298 32.18 1.17 -42.65
CA THR A 298 31.85 0.20 -43.71
C THR A 298 31.30 -1.11 -43.16
N ASP A 299 31.90 -1.65 -42.10
CA ASP A 299 31.47 -2.91 -41.48
C ASP A 299 30.12 -2.74 -40.75
N LEU A 300 29.93 -1.59 -40.10
CA LEU A 300 28.67 -1.21 -39.46
C LEU A 300 27.54 -1.13 -40.50
N LEU A 301 27.74 -0.41 -41.61
CA LEU A 301 26.77 -0.26 -42.69
C LEU A 301 26.39 -1.62 -43.29
N ARG A 302 27.36 -2.51 -43.54
CA ARG A 302 27.08 -3.89 -44.00
C ARG A 302 26.23 -4.67 -43.00
N ARG A 303 26.44 -4.47 -41.70
CA ARG A 303 25.64 -5.11 -40.64
C ARG A 303 24.22 -4.52 -40.58
N VAL A 304 24.08 -3.19 -40.64
CA VAL A 304 22.80 -2.49 -40.68
C VAL A 304 22.00 -2.96 -41.90
N HIS A 305 22.58 -2.93 -43.09
CA HIS A 305 21.97 -3.42 -44.34
C HIS A 305 21.40 -4.83 -44.19
N ARG A 306 22.22 -5.78 -43.72
CA ARG A 306 21.80 -7.17 -43.53
C ARG A 306 20.61 -7.31 -42.56
N GLU A 307 20.63 -6.59 -41.44
CA GLU A 307 19.54 -6.65 -40.46
C GLU A 307 18.27 -5.96 -40.96
N LEU A 308 18.38 -4.86 -41.71
CA LEU A 308 17.25 -4.21 -42.35
C LEU A 308 16.64 -5.09 -43.46
N MET A 309 17.46 -5.75 -44.28
CA MET A 309 16.97 -6.73 -45.26
C MET A 309 16.25 -7.90 -44.61
N ARG A 310 16.73 -8.39 -43.44
CA ARG A 310 16.02 -9.41 -42.64
C ARG A 310 14.69 -8.91 -42.11
N PHE A 311 14.64 -7.65 -41.67
CA PHE A 311 13.40 -6.99 -41.26
C PHE A 311 12.39 -6.92 -42.41
N VAL A 312 12.79 -6.39 -43.57
CA VAL A 312 11.95 -6.32 -44.78
C VAL A 312 11.48 -7.71 -45.21
N ALA A 313 12.37 -8.70 -45.24
CA ALA A 313 12.02 -10.08 -45.60
C ALA A 313 10.99 -10.72 -44.65
N SER A 314 10.88 -10.24 -43.41
CA SER A 314 9.84 -10.69 -42.48
C SER A 314 8.46 -10.11 -42.79
N MET A 315 8.38 -9.04 -43.59
CA MET A 315 7.14 -8.37 -44.00
C MET A 315 6.59 -8.90 -45.32
N LYS A 316 6.35 -10.21 -45.40
CA LYS A 316 5.99 -10.92 -46.65
C LYS A 316 4.70 -10.44 -47.34
N THR A 317 3.94 -9.55 -46.73
CA THR A 317 2.62 -9.09 -47.22
C THR A 317 2.64 -7.69 -47.81
N LEU A 318 3.81 -7.01 -47.79
CA LEU A 318 3.98 -5.68 -48.37
C LEU A 318 4.49 -5.77 -49.80
N ASP A 319 3.97 -4.88 -50.64
CA ASP A 319 4.42 -4.69 -52.04
C ASP A 319 5.60 -3.71 -52.13
N GLY A 320 5.88 -2.96 -51.06
CA GLY A 320 7.00 -2.02 -50.96
C GLY A 320 6.81 -0.98 -49.86
N PHE A 321 7.62 0.07 -49.88
CA PHE A 321 7.55 1.17 -48.91
C PHE A 321 7.30 2.51 -49.61
N ASP A 322 6.55 3.41 -48.98
CA ASP A 322 6.24 4.75 -49.52
C ASP A 322 7.24 5.82 -49.08
N ALA A 323 7.76 5.69 -47.85
CA ALA A 323 8.66 6.65 -47.25
C ALA A 323 9.50 6.01 -46.14
N VAL A 324 10.71 6.53 -45.95
CA VAL A 324 11.60 6.21 -44.84
C VAL A 324 11.92 7.50 -44.10
N TRP A 325 11.57 7.55 -42.83
CA TRP A 325 11.88 8.66 -41.94
C TRP A 325 13.02 8.27 -41.02
N VAL A 326 13.97 9.17 -40.78
CA VAL A 326 15.17 8.91 -39.99
C VAL A 326 15.31 9.96 -38.89
N THR A 327 15.77 9.51 -37.73
CA THR A 327 16.16 10.34 -36.60
C THR A 327 17.31 9.68 -35.85
N GLY A 328 17.80 10.32 -34.80
CA GLY A 328 18.88 9.85 -33.95
C GLY A 328 20.20 10.53 -34.31
N GLY A 329 21.13 10.57 -33.36
CA GLY A 329 22.46 11.16 -33.59
C GLY A 329 23.27 10.44 -34.68
N GLY A 330 22.98 9.16 -34.91
CA GLY A 330 23.61 8.36 -35.98
C GLY A 330 22.97 8.52 -37.36
N SER A 331 21.94 9.36 -37.51
CA SER A 331 21.30 9.63 -38.81
C SER A 331 22.24 10.28 -39.83
N PHE A 332 23.29 10.96 -39.38
CA PHE A 332 24.30 11.59 -40.23
C PHE A 332 25.42 10.65 -40.68
N LEU A 333 25.35 9.35 -40.34
CA LEU A 333 26.37 8.39 -40.72
C LEU A 333 26.55 8.36 -42.26
N PRO A 334 27.72 8.70 -42.81
CA PRO A 334 27.98 8.70 -44.24
C PRO A 334 27.70 7.33 -44.85
N GLY A 335 26.92 7.30 -45.92
CA GLY A 335 26.52 6.07 -46.60
C GLY A 335 25.31 5.36 -46.00
N LEU A 336 24.78 5.82 -44.86
CA LEU A 336 23.51 5.32 -44.32
C LEU A 336 22.37 5.56 -45.30
N ASP A 337 22.30 6.76 -45.91
CA ASP A 337 21.24 7.09 -46.86
C ASP A 337 21.18 6.11 -48.04
N ALA A 338 22.35 5.76 -48.58
CA ALA A 338 22.46 4.78 -49.66
C ALA A 338 22.02 3.37 -49.22
N VAL A 339 22.33 2.97 -47.98
CA VAL A 339 21.86 1.71 -47.41
C VAL A 339 20.35 1.71 -47.24
N LEU A 340 19.77 2.79 -46.73
CA LEU A 340 18.32 2.89 -46.54
C LEU A 340 17.58 2.93 -47.88
N GLU A 341 18.09 3.66 -48.86
CA GLU A 341 17.52 3.72 -50.21
C GLU A 341 17.59 2.36 -50.91
N ASP A 342 18.70 1.62 -50.79
CA ASP A 342 18.82 0.26 -51.35
C ASP A 342 17.83 -0.72 -50.70
N VAL A 343 17.65 -0.65 -49.38
CA VAL A 343 16.78 -1.59 -48.65
C VAL A 343 15.30 -1.30 -48.85
N PHE A 344 14.89 -0.03 -48.77
CA PHE A 344 13.48 0.37 -48.77
C PHE A 344 12.98 0.91 -50.12
N GLY A 345 13.88 1.20 -51.05
CA GLY A 345 13.56 1.77 -52.37
C GLY A 345 13.07 3.23 -52.31
N CYS A 346 13.31 3.93 -51.20
CA CYS A 346 12.90 5.32 -50.98
C CYS A 346 14.07 6.10 -50.39
N SER A 347 14.23 7.35 -50.82
CA SER A 347 15.19 8.26 -50.20
C SER A 347 14.75 8.58 -48.76
N PRO A 348 15.64 8.45 -47.76
CA PRO A 348 15.32 8.76 -46.38
C PRO A 348 15.13 10.27 -46.15
N GLN A 349 14.22 10.60 -45.23
CA GLN A 349 13.89 11.98 -44.86
C GLN A 349 14.00 12.16 -43.34
N PRO A 350 14.50 13.30 -42.83
CA PRO A 350 14.50 13.56 -41.40
C PRO A 350 13.06 13.73 -40.88
N ILE A 351 12.78 13.31 -39.64
CA ILE A 351 11.49 13.58 -39.00
C ILE A 351 11.39 15.10 -38.72
N PRO A 352 10.33 15.80 -39.20
CA PRO A 352 10.18 17.24 -39.02
C PRO A 352 9.62 17.55 -37.62
N VAL A 353 10.43 17.36 -36.58
CA VAL A 353 10.00 17.54 -35.18
C VAL A 353 9.90 19.03 -34.86
N LEU A 354 10.96 19.80 -35.12
CA LEU A 354 11.01 21.22 -34.79
C LEU A 354 10.15 22.08 -35.72
N GLU A 355 9.99 21.68 -36.99
CA GLU A 355 9.08 22.36 -37.92
C GLU A 355 7.64 22.43 -37.39
N ASN A 356 7.20 21.40 -36.67
CA ASN A 356 5.86 21.30 -36.10
C ASN A 356 5.78 21.76 -34.63
N LEU A 357 6.91 22.01 -33.98
CA LEU A 357 7.01 22.30 -32.55
C LEU A 357 7.43 23.76 -32.36
N ALA A 358 6.60 24.60 -31.76
CA ALA A 358 7.02 25.97 -31.47
C ALA A 358 8.22 25.97 -30.51
N HIS A 359 9.35 26.57 -30.90
CA HIS A 359 10.58 26.61 -30.11
C HIS A 359 11.24 28.00 -30.15
N ASN A 360 12.17 28.23 -29.23
CA ASN A 360 12.99 29.44 -29.16
C ASN A 360 14.49 29.16 -29.40
N LEU A 361 14.84 27.95 -29.83
CA LEU A 361 16.20 27.56 -30.19
C LEU A 361 16.68 28.38 -31.40
N ASP A 362 17.97 28.71 -31.42
CA ASP A 362 18.60 29.26 -32.63
C ASP A 362 18.83 28.16 -33.70
N GLU A 363 19.32 28.55 -34.88
CA GLU A 363 19.45 27.64 -36.03
C GLU A 363 20.51 26.55 -35.81
N ASP A 364 21.62 26.88 -35.14
CA ASP A 364 22.70 25.94 -34.86
C ASP A 364 22.29 24.95 -33.74
N GLU A 365 21.67 25.47 -32.68
CA GLU A 365 21.07 24.67 -31.61
C GLU A 365 19.98 23.74 -32.15
N ALA A 366 19.06 24.25 -32.97
CA ALA A 366 17.99 23.46 -33.57
C ALA A 366 18.55 22.31 -34.42
N ARG A 367 19.54 22.58 -35.27
CA ARG A 367 20.21 21.58 -36.10
C ARG A 367 20.93 20.50 -35.29
N TRP A 368 21.47 20.86 -34.12
CA TRP A 368 22.14 19.92 -33.22
C TRP A 368 21.17 19.08 -32.38
N VAL A 369 20.05 19.67 -31.95
CA VAL A 369 19.06 19.07 -31.05
C VAL A 369 18.05 18.20 -31.80
N GLU A 370 17.52 18.65 -32.94
CA GLU A 370 16.35 18.04 -33.59
C GLU A 370 16.46 16.51 -33.80
N PRO A 371 17.56 15.98 -34.37
CA PRO A 371 17.66 14.54 -34.60
C PRO A 371 17.75 13.74 -33.30
N ARG A 372 18.20 14.35 -32.19
CA ARG A 372 18.43 13.65 -30.92
C ARG A 372 17.19 13.52 -30.06
N ILE A 373 16.24 14.46 -30.18
CA ILE A 373 15.15 14.61 -29.19
C ILE A 373 13.83 13.96 -29.60
N ALA A 374 13.71 13.37 -30.78
CA ALA A 374 12.44 12.82 -31.28
C ALA A 374 11.78 11.86 -30.27
N ILE A 375 12.54 10.94 -29.67
CA ILE A 375 12.03 10.02 -28.63
C ILE A 375 11.60 10.79 -27.37
N ALA A 376 12.41 11.70 -26.86
CA ALA A 376 12.08 12.51 -25.68
C ALA A 376 10.81 13.37 -25.90
N VAL A 377 10.63 13.94 -27.09
CA VAL A 377 9.40 14.64 -27.51
C VAL A 377 8.22 13.66 -27.51
N GLY A 378 8.39 12.47 -28.09
CA GLY A 378 7.37 11.41 -28.08
C GLY A 378 6.96 10.96 -26.67
N LEU A 379 7.91 10.87 -25.74
CA LEU A 379 7.64 10.56 -24.34
C LEU A 379 6.85 11.69 -23.67
N ALA A 380 7.27 12.94 -23.83
CA ALA A 380 6.58 14.11 -23.29
C ALA A 380 5.13 14.21 -23.82
N LEU A 381 4.94 14.02 -25.14
CA LEU A 381 3.63 14.01 -25.79
C LEU A 381 2.70 12.92 -25.23
N GLY A 382 3.24 11.77 -24.81
CA GLY A 382 2.46 10.66 -24.26
C GLY A 382 1.64 11.04 -23.01
N SER A 383 2.12 12.00 -22.23
CA SER A 383 1.39 12.56 -21.07
C SER A 383 0.35 13.63 -21.44
N MET A 384 0.43 14.18 -22.66
CA MET A 384 -0.41 15.28 -23.13
C MET A 384 -1.60 14.83 -24.00
N GLY A 385 -1.58 13.60 -24.53
CA GLY A 385 -2.67 12.97 -25.28
C GLY A 385 -2.22 12.22 -26.54
N GLY A 386 -3.17 11.97 -27.45
CA GLY A 386 -2.92 11.31 -28.74
C GLY A 386 -2.92 9.78 -28.66
N VAL A 387 -1.96 9.15 -29.33
CA VAL A 387 -1.64 7.72 -29.16
C VAL A 387 -1.52 7.42 -27.67
N THR A 388 -1.97 6.26 -27.20
CA THR A 388 -1.80 5.89 -25.80
C THR A 388 -0.42 5.25 -25.59
N PRO A 389 0.38 5.66 -24.60
CA PRO A 389 1.62 4.97 -24.26
C PRO A 389 1.39 3.54 -23.79
N MET A 390 2.39 2.69 -24.00
CA MET A 390 2.50 1.47 -23.20
C MET A 390 2.98 1.89 -21.81
N GLN A 391 2.45 1.26 -20.76
CA GLN A 391 2.73 1.63 -19.38
C GLN A 391 3.34 0.45 -18.64
N PHE A 392 4.62 0.55 -18.27
CA PHE A 392 5.34 -0.49 -17.52
C PHE A 392 5.46 -0.21 -16.02
N ARG A 393 4.96 0.94 -15.53
CA ARG A 393 4.70 1.17 -14.10
C ARG A 393 3.46 0.39 -13.64
N GLN A 394 3.58 -0.94 -13.54
CA GLN A 394 2.52 -1.85 -13.10
C GLN A 394 3.00 -2.76 -11.96
N GLU A 395 2.06 -3.49 -11.35
CA GLU A 395 2.34 -4.49 -10.32
C GLU A 395 3.15 -3.91 -9.14
N ASP A 396 4.27 -4.53 -8.77
CA ASP A 396 5.18 -4.11 -7.71
C ASP A 396 6.01 -2.87 -8.05
N LEU A 397 6.03 -2.47 -9.33
CA LEU A 397 6.71 -1.27 -9.82
C LEU A 397 5.75 -0.09 -10.03
N ALA A 398 4.46 -0.26 -9.71
CA ALA A 398 3.44 0.77 -9.91
C ALA A 398 3.80 2.07 -9.18
N PHE A 399 3.59 3.20 -9.87
CA PHE A 399 3.82 4.52 -9.30
C PHE A 399 2.83 4.76 -8.14
N GLN A 400 3.34 5.07 -6.95
CA GLN A 400 2.54 5.37 -5.77
C GLN A 400 2.74 6.83 -5.38
N ARG A 401 1.67 7.64 -5.48
CA ARG A 401 1.70 9.01 -4.98
C ARG A 401 1.94 9.00 -3.46
N GLY A 402 2.48 10.08 -2.91
CA GLY A 402 2.85 10.14 -1.48
C GLY A 402 1.73 9.71 -0.52
N PHE A 403 0.46 10.00 -0.84
CA PHE A 403 -0.68 9.54 -0.05
C PHE A 403 -0.96 8.04 -0.19
N ASP A 404 -0.77 7.44 -1.38
CA ASP A 404 -1.00 6.02 -1.62
C ASP A 404 -0.03 5.16 -0.80
N ARG A 405 1.22 5.61 -0.65
CA ARG A 405 2.22 4.96 0.22
C ARG A 405 1.77 4.89 1.69
N ILE A 406 1.01 5.89 2.15
CA ILE A 406 0.57 6.02 3.56
C ILE A 406 -0.84 5.45 3.77
N LYS A 407 -1.66 5.35 2.73
CA LYS A 407 -3.06 4.93 2.81
C LYS A 407 -3.24 3.59 3.53
N PHE A 408 -2.44 2.58 3.16
CA PHE A 408 -2.52 1.25 3.77
C PHE A 408 -2.09 1.26 5.25
N PRO A 409 -0.89 1.72 5.65
CA PRO A 409 -0.51 1.77 7.06
C PRO A 409 -1.42 2.69 7.89
N LEU A 410 -1.91 3.79 7.32
CA LEU A 410 -2.89 4.65 7.98
C LEU A 410 -4.22 3.93 8.23
N SER A 411 -4.71 3.15 7.26
CA SER A 411 -5.93 2.35 7.44
C SER A 411 -5.79 1.31 8.56
N ILE A 412 -4.62 0.66 8.66
CA ILE A 412 -4.30 -0.27 9.75
C ILE A 412 -4.24 0.48 11.08
N ALA A 413 -3.56 1.62 11.14
CA ALA A 413 -3.47 2.44 12.35
C ALA A 413 -4.86 2.90 12.83
N CYS A 414 -5.72 3.34 11.92
CA CYS A 414 -7.11 3.69 12.23
C CYS A 414 -7.91 2.48 12.73
N MET A 415 -7.76 1.32 12.09
CA MET A 415 -8.43 0.08 12.50
C MET A 415 -8.00 -0.35 13.91
N LEU A 416 -6.69 -0.31 14.20
CA LEU A 416 -6.14 -0.61 15.53
C LEU A 416 -6.62 0.40 16.58
N ALA A 417 -6.72 1.69 16.24
CA ALA A 417 -7.23 2.71 17.14
C ALA A 417 -8.71 2.48 17.48
N VAL A 418 -9.55 2.17 16.49
CA VAL A 418 -10.97 1.83 16.71
C VAL A 418 -11.10 0.55 17.54
N PHE A 419 -10.28 -0.46 17.28
CA PHE A 419 -10.26 -1.69 18.06
C PHE A 419 -9.84 -1.46 19.52
N LEU A 420 -8.83 -0.62 19.76
CA LEU A 420 -8.42 -0.22 21.09
C LEU A 420 -9.54 0.53 21.84
N LEU A 421 -10.20 1.47 21.18
CA LEU A 421 -11.36 2.19 21.74
C LEU A 421 -12.50 1.24 22.09
N PHE A 422 -12.74 0.21 21.25
CA PHE A 422 -13.74 -0.82 21.52
C PHE A 422 -13.38 -1.64 22.77
N ILE A 423 -12.13 -2.07 22.92
CA ILE A 423 -11.67 -2.79 24.12
C ILE A 423 -11.82 -1.92 25.37
N LEU A 424 -11.37 -0.66 25.32
CA LEU A 424 -11.51 0.28 26.43
C LEU A 424 -12.98 0.53 26.77
N GLY A 425 -13.84 0.61 25.77
CA GLY A 425 -15.29 0.70 25.92
C GLY A 425 -15.88 -0.52 26.62
N LEU A 426 -15.48 -1.73 26.23
CA LEU A 426 -15.89 -2.97 26.89
C LEU A 426 -15.40 -3.04 28.34
N GLN A 427 -14.15 -2.65 28.61
CA GLN A 427 -13.61 -2.62 29.97
C GLN A 427 -14.37 -1.63 30.86
N ARG A 428 -14.60 -0.40 30.39
CA ARG A 428 -15.41 0.60 31.08
C ARG A 428 -16.84 0.12 31.30
N ASN A 429 -17.44 -0.54 30.31
CA ASN A 429 -18.79 -1.09 30.43
C ASN A 429 -18.85 -2.22 31.48
N ARG A 430 -17.86 -3.12 31.52
CA ARG A 430 -17.78 -4.17 32.55
C ARG A 430 -17.60 -3.58 33.95
N GLN A 431 -16.72 -2.58 34.10
CA GLN A 431 -16.54 -1.88 35.38
C GLN A 431 -17.85 -1.20 35.84
N ARG A 432 -18.55 -0.54 34.91
CA ARG A 432 -19.86 0.06 35.17
C ARG A 432 -20.87 -0.98 35.66
N LEU A 433 -20.96 -2.14 34.99
CA LEU A 433 -21.89 -3.21 35.37
C LEU A 433 -21.56 -3.82 36.75
N LEU A 434 -20.28 -3.95 37.10
CA LEU A 434 -19.86 -4.41 38.43
C LEU A 434 -20.30 -3.43 39.52
N ILE A 435 -20.05 -2.13 39.32
CA ILE A 435 -20.48 -1.09 40.26
C ILE A 435 -22.01 -1.04 40.37
N GLU A 436 -22.75 -1.14 39.26
CA GLU A 436 -24.22 -1.21 39.28
C GLU A 436 -24.73 -2.43 40.07
N ARG A 437 -24.01 -3.55 40.08
CA ARG A 437 -24.36 -4.74 40.87
C ARG A 437 -24.15 -4.50 42.36
N ASP A 438 -23.04 -3.88 42.74
CA ASP A 438 -22.67 -3.72 44.14
C ASP A 438 -23.52 -2.66 44.85
N TYR A 439 -23.97 -1.60 44.16
CA TYR A 439 -24.71 -0.47 44.74
C TYR A 439 -26.20 -0.41 44.36
N GLY A 440 -26.67 -1.36 43.55
CA GLY A 440 -28.06 -1.46 43.11
C GLY A 440 -28.37 -0.68 41.82
N ARG A 441 -29.26 -1.25 41.01
CA ARG A 441 -29.63 -0.77 39.68
C ARG A 441 -31.00 -0.10 39.69
N LEU A 442 -31.11 1.06 39.05
CA LEU A 442 -32.40 1.69 38.79
C LEU A 442 -32.96 1.17 37.47
N HIS A 443 -34.10 0.48 37.54
CA HIS A 443 -34.92 0.19 36.38
C HIS A 443 -36.05 1.22 36.29
N LYS A 444 -36.19 1.84 35.11
CA LYS A 444 -37.44 2.51 34.75
C LYS A 444 -38.40 1.42 34.28
N VAL A 445 -39.51 1.24 34.98
CA VAL A 445 -40.54 0.27 34.62
C VAL A 445 -41.73 1.03 34.08
N GLU A 446 -42.09 0.76 32.83
CA GLU A 446 -43.33 1.24 32.22
C GLU A 446 -44.42 0.19 32.40
N LEU A 447 -45.47 0.52 33.17
CA LEU A 447 -46.66 -0.31 33.26
C LEU A 447 -47.66 0.09 32.17
N LYS A 448 -47.80 -0.75 31.13
CA LYS A 448 -48.92 -0.61 30.19
C LYS A 448 -50.20 -1.13 30.83
N GLN A 449 -50.95 -0.24 31.49
CA GLN A 449 -52.36 -0.52 31.80
C GLN A 449 -53.26 -0.02 30.67
N GLY A 450 -53.84 -0.96 29.92
CA GLY A 450 -55.11 -0.76 29.20
C GLY A 450 -55.32 0.57 28.47
N GLY A 451 -54.35 1.04 27.69
CA GLY A 451 -54.56 2.13 26.73
C GLY A 451 -54.59 3.58 27.26
N ARG A 452 -54.19 3.87 28.51
CA ARG A 452 -53.94 5.25 28.97
C ARG A 452 -52.57 5.39 29.66
N ARG A 453 -52.03 6.62 29.63
CA ARG A 453 -50.64 7.04 29.92
C ARG A 453 -49.85 6.10 30.85
N SER A 454 -48.71 5.64 30.34
CA SER A 454 -47.66 4.96 31.11
C SER A 454 -47.18 5.89 32.24
N GLU A 455 -47.41 5.54 33.50
CA GLU A 455 -46.69 6.17 34.60
C GLU A 455 -45.32 5.49 34.73
N GLU A 456 -44.25 6.25 34.51
CA GLU A 456 -42.87 5.79 34.73
C GLU A 456 -42.61 5.75 36.24
N PHE A 457 -42.51 4.55 36.81
CA PHE A 457 -42.02 4.39 38.18
C PHE A 457 -40.58 3.88 38.15
N LYS A 458 -39.72 4.54 38.94
CA LYS A 458 -38.35 4.09 39.16
C LYS A 458 -38.36 2.98 40.21
N LYS A 459 -37.76 1.84 39.89
CA LYS A 459 -37.57 0.73 40.84
C LYS A 459 -36.08 0.54 41.09
N ALA A 460 -35.67 0.57 42.35
CA ALA A 460 -34.34 0.17 42.75
C ALA A 460 -34.30 -1.36 42.93
N GLU A 461 -33.43 -2.04 42.20
CA GLU A 461 -33.15 -3.46 42.36
C GLU A 461 -31.77 -3.64 42.95
N PHE A 462 -31.69 -4.45 44.00
CA PHE A 462 -30.46 -4.79 44.68
C PHE A 462 -30.10 -6.24 44.38
N TYR A 463 -28.86 -6.61 44.64
CA TYR A 463 -28.38 -7.99 44.54
C TYR A 463 -27.96 -8.50 45.93
N GLY A 464 -27.87 -9.82 46.11
CA GLY A 464 -27.46 -10.44 47.39
C GLY A 464 -28.46 -10.21 48.54
N TYR A 465 -27.94 -10.06 49.77
CA TYR A 465 -28.76 -9.93 50.99
C TYR A 465 -29.66 -8.70 51.00
N VAL A 466 -29.18 -7.58 50.45
CA VAL A 466 -29.96 -6.33 50.37
C VAL A 466 -31.21 -6.55 49.50
N ASN A 467 -31.14 -7.40 48.47
CA ASN A 467 -32.31 -7.75 47.68
C ASN A 467 -33.37 -8.48 48.53
N ASN A 468 -32.96 -9.43 49.36
CA ASN A 468 -33.90 -10.17 50.21
C ASN A 468 -34.57 -9.27 51.25
N LEU A 469 -33.88 -8.22 51.69
CA LEU A 469 -34.39 -7.23 52.62
C LEU A 469 -35.37 -6.24 51.97
N MET A 470 -35.07 -5.80 50.74
CA MET A 470 -35.84 -4.78 50.01
C MET A 470 -36.94 -5.36 49.11
N ASN A 471 -36.91 -6.66 48.79
CA ASN A 471 -37.90 -7.31 47.94
C ASN A 471 -39.14 -7.71 48.73
N GLN A 472 -40.29 -7.12 48.41
CA GLN A 472 -41.57 -7.35 49.10
C GLN A 472 -42.04 -8.83 49.07
N ASN A 473 -41.55 -9.63 48.11
CA ASN A 473 -41.90 -11.05 48.00
C ASN A 473 -41.03 -11.97 48.87
N SER A 474 -40.03 -11.43 49.58
CA SER A 474 -39.16 -12.18 50.48
C SER A 474 -39.78 -12.34 51.86
N ARG A 475 -39.58 -13.52 52.47
CA ARG A 475 -40.08 -13.91 53.80
C ARG A 475 -39.45 -13.11 54.95
N TYR A 476 -38.37 -12.38 54.68
CA TYR A 476 -37.63 -11.55 55.63
C TYR A 476 -37.52 -10.09 55.14
N SER A 477 -38.48 -9.64 54.32
CA SER A 477 -38.45 -8.28 53.80
C SER A 477 -38.80 -7.26 54.88
N LEU A 478 -38.20 -6.07 54.80
CA LEU A 478 -38.57 -4.96 55.69
C LEU A 478 -40.06 -4.63 55.58
N SER A 479 -40.67 -4.82 54.41
CA SER A 479 -42.10 -4.59 54.23
C SER A 479 -43.01 -5.45 55.13
N GLN A 480 -42.50 -6.55 55.68
CA GLN A 480 -43.20 -7.39 56.66
C GLN A 480 -42.89 -7.00 58.11
N LEU A 481 -41.81 -6.25 58.35
CA LEU A 481 -41.32 -5.87 59.68
C LEU A 481 -41.71 -4.45 60.09
N ILE A 482 -41.92 -3.55 59.12
CA ILE A 482 -42.25 -2.13 59.36
C ILE A 482 -43.57 -1.74 58.70
N GLU A 483 -44.14 -0.61 59.12
CA GLU A 483 -45.37 -0.11 58.52
C GLU A 483 -45.21 0.19 57.03
N ARG A 484 -46.24 -0.12 56.24
CA ARG A 484 -46.24 0.05 54.77
C ARG A 484 -45.86 1.48 54.33
N LYS A 485 -46.29 2.50 55.09
CA LYS A 485 -45.96 3.91 54.79
C LYS A 485 -44.49 4.22 55.03
N GLU A 486 -43.90 3.66 56.08
CA GLU A 486 -42.48 3.85 56.39
C GLU A 486 -41.60 3.10 55.38
N PHE A 487 -42.00 1.90 54.97
CA PHE A 487 -41.31 1.16 53.92
C PHE A 487 -41.35 1.89 52.56
N GLN A 488 -42.50 2.47 52.21
CA GLN A 488 -42.61 3.27 50.99
C GLN A 488 -41.69 4.49 51.04
N LYS A 489 -41.63 5.18 52.19
CA LYS A 489 -40.71 6.31 52.38
C LYS A 489 -39.25 5.91 52.23
N LEU A 490 -38.85 4.77 52.80
CA LEU A 490 -37.49 4.22 52.63
C LEU A 490 -37.18 3.92 51.16
N LEU A 491 -38.14 3.35 50.42
CA LEU A 491 -37.96 3.09 48.98
C LEU A 491 -37.75 4.40 48.21
N ASP A 492 -38.54 5.43 48.51
CA ASP A 492 -38.44 6.74 47.86
C ASP A 492 -37.08 7.39 48.19
N ASP A 493 -36.65 7.37 49.46
CA ASP A 493 -35.35 7.89 49.90
C ASP A 493 -34.17 7.17 49.22
N VAL A 494 -34.29 5.86 48.98
CA VAL A 494 -33.29 5.04 48.28
C VAL A 494 -33.28 5.31 46.77
N ILE A 495 -34.45 5.54 46.17
CA ILE A 495 -34.56 5.88 44.74
C ILE A 495 -33.96 7.26 44.46
N ASP A 496 -34.18 8.22 45.35
CA ASP A 496 -33.71 9.60 45.22
C ASP A 496 -32.22 9.77 45.58
N ALA A 497 -31.66 8.84 46.35
CA ALA A 497 -30.22 8.84 46.65
C ALA A 497 -29.34 8.52 45.42
N PRO A 498 -28.16 9.16 45.30
CA PRO A 498 -27.11 8.76 44.36
C PRO A 498 -26.80 7.26 44.51
N THR A 499 -26.49 6.57 43.40
CA THR A 499 -26.30 5.11 43.41
C THR A 499 -25.34 4.64 44.51
N PHE A 500 -24.22 5.35 44.71
CA PHE A 500 -23.22 5.01 45.74
C PHE A 500 -23.71 5.18 47.19
N ASP A 501 -24.71 6.02 47.44
CA ASP A 501 -25.19 6.32 48.79
C ASP A 501 -26.38 5.45 49.22
N ARG A 502 -26.96 4.67 48.30
CA ARG A 502 -28.18 3.89 48.55
C ARG A 502 -28.04 2.89 49.68
N ILE A 503 -26.93 2.16 49.72
CA ILE A 503 -26.65 1.21 50.81
C ILE A 503 -26.54 1.97 52.14
N GLY A 504 -25.83 3.10 52.16
CA GLY A 504 -25.73 3.94 53.36
C GLY A 504 -27.06 4.55 53.82
N VAL A 505 -28.03 4.75 52.93
CA VAL A 505 -29.41 5.12 53.32
C VAL A 505 -30.10 3.96 54.04
N ILE A 506 -29.99 2.74 53.50
CA ILE A 506 -30.56 1.52 54.10
C ILE A 506 -29.92 1.25 55.47
N GLU A 507 -28.60 1.31 55.58
CA GLU A 507 -27.86 1.08 56.83
C GLU A 507 -28.22 2.09 57.93
N ARG A 508 -28.34 3.38 57.57
CA ARG A 508 -28.74 4.43 58.53
C ARG A 508 -30.16 4.20 59.02
N TYR A 509 -31.09 3.86 58.12
CA TYR A 509 -32.46 3.56 58.49
C TYR A 509 -32.54 2.37 59.44
N LEU A 510 -31.84 1.27 59.13
CA LEU A 510 -31.80 0.09 60.00
C LEU A 510 -31.20 0.42 61.37
N SER A 511 -30.11 1.19 61.41
CA SER A 511 -29.46 1.61 62.66
C SER A 511 -30.39 2.45 63.53
N ASP A 512 -31.09 3.42 62.92
CA ASP A 512 -32.08 4.25 63.61
C ASP A 512 -33.30 3.45 64.06
N TYR A 513 -33.76 2.50 63.25
CA TYR A 513 -34.87 1.61 63.58
C TYR A 513 -34.53 0.73 64.79
N VAL A 514 -33.34 0.11 64.79
CA VAL A 514 -32.84 -0.69 65.93
C VAL A 514 -32.75 0.18 67.18
N LYS A 515 -32.24 1.41 67.06
CA LYS A 515 -32.15 2.35 68.19
C LYS A 515 -33.53 2.74 68.73
N LYS A 516 -34.50 3.05 67.88
CA LYS A 516 -35.88 3.38 68.28
C LYS A 516 -36.57 2.21 68.95
N GLN A 517 -36.39 1.00 68.44
CA GLN A 517 -36.95 -0.21 69.05
C GLN A 517 -36.34 -0.47 70.44
N ARG A 518 -35.03 -0.22 70.61
CA ARG A 518 -34.35 -0.27 71.92
C ARG A 518 -34.90 0.77 72.91
N GLU A 519 -35.15 1.99 72.45
CA GLU A 519 -35.69 3.08 73.28
C GLU A 519 -37.17 2.85 73.65
N ALA A 520 -37.99 2.34 72.72
CA ALA A 520 -39.43 2.15 72.91
C ALA A 520 -39.79 0.98 73.82
N THR A 521 -38.98 -0.08 73.83
CA THR A 521 -39.24 -1.28 74.63
C THR A 521 -38.73 -1.15 76.07
N GLY A 522 -37.84 -0.19 76.37
CA GLY A 522 -37.30 0.04 77.71
C GLY A 522 -36.48 -1.12 78.29
N VAL A 523 -36.19 -2.13 77.47
CA VAL A 523 -35.44 -3.33 77.82
C VAL A 523 -34.04 -3.20 77.23
N TYR A 524 -33.06 -2.98 78.11
CA TYR A 524 -31.68 -3.41 77.80
C TYR A 524 -31.73 -4.93 77.82
N GLN A 525 -31.71 -5.53 76.64
CA GLN A 525 -31.90 -6.96 76.47
C GLN A 525 -30.61 -7.72 76.84
N ASP A 526 -30.17 -7.56 78.09
CA ASP A 526 -29.29 -8.50 78.78
C ASP A 526 -30.21 -9.49 79.53
N LEU A 527 -31.02 -10.25 78.78
CA LEU A 527 -31.62 -11.47 79.27
C LEU A 527 -31.59 -12.51 78.14
N GLN A 528 -30.79 -13.54 78.42
CA GLN A 528 -30.47 -14.69 77.58
C GLN A 528 -31.72 -15.37 76.99
N LEU A 529 -32.12 -14.90 75.82
CA LEU A 529 -32.92 -15.63 74.85
C LEU A 529 -32.36 -15.21 73.49
N PRO A 530 -31.78 -16.12 72.69
CA PRO A 530 -31.38 -15.78 71.34
C PRO A 530 -32.61 -15.32 70.57
N SER A 531 -32.78 -14.01 70.41
CA SER A 531 -33.71 -13.52 69.42
C SER A 531 -33.29 -14.09 68.07
N GLY A 532 -34.23 -14.35 67.15
CA GLY A 532 -33.82 -14.82 65.82
C GLY A 532 -32.79 -13.89 65.17
N PHE A 533 -32.84 -12.60 65.51
CA PHE A 533 -31.84 -11.61 65.14
C PHE A 533 -30.47 -11.85 65.81
N GLU A 534 -30.41 -12.22 67.09
CA GLU A 534 -29.16 -12.54 67.79
C GLU A 534 -28.49 -13.79 67.21
N VAL A 535 -29.27 -14.81 66.86
CA VAL A 535 -28.77 -16.00 66.15
C VAL A 535 -28.14 -15.62 64.82
N LEU A 536 -28.80 -14.74 64.05
CA LEU A 536 -28.30 -14.25 62.76
C LEU A 536 -27.11 -13.29 62.90
N SER A 537 -27.10 -12.45 63.93
CA SER A 537 -25.99 -11.54 64.24
C SER A 537 -24.76 -12.34 64.63
N LYS A 538 -24.92 -13.37 65.48
CA LYS A 538 -23.81 -14.24 65.87
C LYS A 538 -23.31 -15.07 64.71
N PHE A 539 -24.21 -15.54 63.84
CA PHE A 539 -23.85 -16.18 62.59
C PHE A 539 -23.01 -15.26 61.69
N ALA A 540 -23.44 -14.00 61.52
CA ALA A 540 -22.72 -13.01 60.75
C ALA A 540 -21.34 -12.70 61.35
N GLU A 541 -21.24 -12.52 62.68
CA GLU A 541 -19.96 -12.32 63.38
C GLU A 541 -18.98 -13.48 63.16
N VAL A 542 -19.48 -14.72 63.20
CA VAL A 542 -18.65 -15.91 62.95
C VAL A 542 -18.14 -15.92 61.52
N ILE A 543 -18.99 -15.61 60.54
CA ILE A 543 -18.59 -15.55 59.13
C ILE A 543 -17.63 -14.38 58.85
N GLU A 544 -17.86 -13.22 59.46
CA GLU A 544 -17.01 -12.02 59.32
C GLU A 544 -15.58 -12.28 59.81
N ARG A 545 -15.41 -12.99 60.95
CA ARG A 545 -14.08 -13.36 61.46
C ARG A 545 -13.23 -14.17 60.49
N ILE A 546 -13.87 -14.93 59.61
CA ILE A 546 -13.21 -15.82 58.65
C ILE A 546 -13.40 -15.34 57.20
N GLU A 547 -13.94 -14.15 56.97
CA GLU A 547 -14.29 -13.65 55.63
C GLU A 547 -13.05 -13.62 54.70
N ASP A 548 -11.96 -13.05 55.20
CA ASP A 548 -10.67 -12.99 54.49
C ASP A 548 -10.09 -14.39 54.21
N GLU A 549 -10.32 -15.35 55.11
CA GLU A 549 -9.84 -16.72 54.98
C GLU A 549 -10.71 -17.56 54.01
N LEU A 550 -12.01 -17.26 53.94
CA LEU A 550 -12.96 -17.90 53.03
C LEU A 550 -12.76 -17.43 51.58
N GLY A 551 -12.30 -16.20 51.36
CA GLY A 551 -12.07 -15.63 50.02
C GLY A 551 -13.38 -15.42 49.25
N SER A 552 -13.47 -15.90 48.01
CA SER A 552 -14.72 -15.79 47.23
C SER A 552 -15.75 -16.85 47.64
N PHE A 553 -16.66 -16.49 48.55
CA PHE A 553 -17.79 -17.34 48.93
C PHE A 553 -19.15 -16.63 48.77
N VAL A 554 -20.23 -17.42 48.72
CA VAL A 554 -21.61 -16.94 48.72
C VAL A 554 -22.44 -17.83 49.63
N ILE A 555 -23.31 -17.24 50.45
CA ILE A 555 -24.31 -17.99 51.22
C ILE A 555 -25.66 -17.78 50.51
N CYS A 556 -26.21 -18.85 49.93
CA CYS A 556 -27.30 -18.76 48.96
C CYS A 556 -28.69 -19.01 49.56
N ASN A 557 -28.75 -19.69 50.70
CA ASN A 557 -29.98 -20.03 51.39
C ASN A 557 -29.69 -19.98 52.89
N LEU A 558 -30.51 -19.29 53.67
CA LEU A 558 -30.40 -19.18 55.12
C LEU A 558 -31.82 -19.32 55.70
N GLU A 559 -32.07 -20.42 56.38
CA GLU A 559 -33.35 -20.78 56.97
C GLU A 559 -33.17 -20.88 58.48
N LEU A 560 -33.86 -20.00 59.20
CA LEU A 560 -33.90 -20.01 60.65
C LEU A 560 -35.26 -20.51 61.11
N ASN A 561 -35.27 -21.56 61.92
CA ASN A 561 -36.46 -22.06 62.61
C ASN A 561 -36.29 -21.85 64.11
N MET A 562 -37.20 -21.09 64.72
CA MET A 562 -37.23 -20.79 66.16
C MET A 562 -38.36 -21.53 66.89
N ASP A 563 -38.98 -22.55 66.29
CA ASP A 563 -40.01 -23.36 66.94
C ASP A 563 -39.42 -24.13 68.13
N HIS A 564 -40.11 -24.07 69.29
CA HIS A 564 -39.66 -24.59 70.58
C HIS A 564 -39.44 -26.10 70.63
N ARG A 565 -39.75 -26.85 69.57
CA ARG A 565 -39.58 -28.31 69.52
C ARG A 565 -38.31 -28.75 68.81
N ASP A 566 -37.78 -27.95 67.89
CA ASP A 566 -36.59 -28.26 67.08
C ASP A 566 -36.01 -26.98 66.45
N PRO A 567 -35.40 -26.07 67.24
CA PRO A 567 -34.86 -24.83 66.72
C PRO A 567 -33.53 -25.06 65.98
N PHE A 568 -33.41 -24.56 64.75
CA PHE A 568 -32.23 -24.75 63.92
C PHE A 568 -31.94 -23.55 63.00
N LEU A 569 -30.69 -23.41 62.61
CA LEU A 569 -30.22 -22.54 61.53
C LEU A 569 -29.63 -23.40 60.42
N GLU A 570 -30.17 -23.31 59.21
CA GLU A 570 -29.67 -24.06 58.05
C GLU A 570 -29.25 -23.10 56.94
N PHE A 571 -28.10 -23.36 56.33
CA PHE A 571 -27.62 -22.56 55.24
C PHE A 571 -26.86 -23.34 54.17
N LYS A 572 -26.81 -22.76 52.97
CA LYS A 572 -25.98 -23.26 51.87
C LYS A 572 -24.84 -22.30 51.61
N VAL A 573 -23.61 -22.78 51.72
CA VAL A 573 -22.40 -22.02 51.43
C VAL A 573 -21.70 -22.56 50.19
N ALA A 574 -21.37 -21.65 49.29
CA ALA A 574 -20.66 -21.88 48.05
C ALA A 574 -19.26 -21.26 48.18
N ILE A 575 -18.20 -22.06 48.14
CA ILE A 575 -16.81 -21.56 48.19
C ILE A 575 -16.15 -21.82 46.83
N ARG A 576 -15.58 -20.76 46.23
CA ARG A 576 -14.96 -20.79 44.90
C ARG A 576 -13.43 -20.66 44.99
N GLY A 577 -12.73 -21.38 44.12
CA GLY A 577 -11.27 -21.38 43.97
C GLY A 577 -10.60 -22.60 44.61
N ASP A 578 -9.29 -22.73 44.37
CA ASP A 578 -8.48 -23.80 44.93
C ASP A 578 -8.51 -23.79 46.47
N GLY A 579 -8.32 -24.96 47.10
CA GLY A 579 -8.35 -25.08 48.56
C GLY A 579 -9.72 -24.88 49.23
N TYR A 580 -10.83 -24.92 48.46
CA TYR A 580 -12.19 -24.75 49.00
C TYR A 580 -12.52 -25.72 50.15
N ARG A 581 -11.97 -26.95 50.13
CA ARG A 581 -12.13 -27.92 51.23
C ARG A 581 -11.50 -27.46 52.53
N ALA A 582 -10.25 -26.99 52.47
CA ALA A 582 -9.55 -26.50 53.65
C ALA A 582 -10.24 -25.27 54.25
N ARG A 583 -10.77 -24.38 53.39
CA ARG A 583 -11.53 -23.20 53.82
C ARG A 583 -12.90 -23.56 54.41
N PHE A 584 -13.57 -24.56 53.86
CA PHE A 584 -14.81 -25.06 54.44
C PHE A 584 -14.58 -25.74 55.80
N GLU A 585 -13.52 -26.52 55.95
CA GLU A 585 -13.14 -27.10 57.24
C GLU A 585 -12.77 -26.02 58.25
N ARG A 586 -12.05 -24.98 57.83
CA ARG A 586 -11.78 -23.80 58.67
C ARG A 586 -13.06 -23.12 59.15
N MET A 587 -14.07 -22.98 58.28
CA MET A 587 -15.39 -22.48 58.65
C MET A 587 -16.03 -23.35 59.75
N LYS A 588 -16.00 -24.68 59.58
CA LYS A 588 -16.53 -25.59 60.60
C LYS A 588 -15.81 -25.45 61.93
N THR A 589 -14.48 -25.39 61.91
CA THR A 589 -13.67 -25.23 63.12
C THR A 589 -14.02 -23.93 63.87
N GLU A 590 -14.29 -22.83 63.16
CA GLU A 590 -14.70 -21.59 63.82
C GLU A 590 -16.11 -21.72 64.44
N PHE A 591 -17.03 -22.40 63.77
CA PHE A 591 -18.34 -22.70 64.35
C PHE A 591 -18.23 -23.64 65.57
N GLU A 592 -17.38 -24.67 65.52
CA GLU A 592 -17.11 -25.54 66.68
C GLU A 592 -16.50 -24.76 67.86
N ALA A 593 -15.59 -23.82 67.58
CA ALA A 593 -15.05 -22.92 68.60
C ALA A 593 -16.14 -22.00 69.18
N GLU A 594 -17.09 -21.56 68.36
CA GLU A 594 -18.25 -20.78 68.81
C GLU A 594 -19.23 -21.63 69.63
N PHE A 595 -19.42 -22.92 69.33
CA PHE A 595 -20.29 -23.82 70.11
C PHE A 595 -19.78 -24.01 71.54
N ALA A 596 -18.46 -23.97 71.74
CA ALA A 596 -17.83 -24.09 73.05
C ALA A 596 -18.06 -22.88 73.97
N LYS A 597 -18.54 -21.74 73.43
CA LYS A 597 -18.79 -20.53 74.22
C LYS A 597 -20.11 -20.60 74.97
N ALA A 598 -20.08 -20.18 76.24
CA ALA A 598 -21.24 -20.23 77.13
C ALA A 598 -22.41 -19.34 76.63
N ASP A 599 -22.09 -18.19 76.04
CA ASP A 599 -22.98 -17.17 75.49
C ASP A 599 -23.43 -17.44 74.05
N SER A 600 -22.89 -18.46 73.38
CA SER A 600 -23.28 -18.77 72.00
C SER A 600 -24.71 -19.33 71.93
N PRO A 601 -25.52 -18.92 70.95
CA PRO A 601 -26.85 -19.48 70.72
C PRO A 601 -26.81 -20.86 70.04
N PHE A 602 -25.64 -21.26 69.54
CA PHE A 602 -25.43 -22.50 68.80
C PHE A 602 -25.08 -23.66 69.75
N LEU A 603 -25.57 -24.86 69.44
CA LEU A 603 -25.34 -26.07 70.23
C LEU A 603 -24.36 -27.02 69.53
N ASP A 604 -24.70 -27.46 68.33
CA ASP A 604 -23.91 -28.43 67.55
C ASP A 604 -24.36 -28.42 66.08
N PHE A 605 -23.64 -29.07 65.19
CA PHE A 605 -24.10 -29.31 63.82
C PHE A 605 -25.25 -30.32 63.78
N LYS A 606 -26.18 -30.11 62.86
CA LYS A 606 -27.28 -31.04 62.58
C LYS A 606 -26.73 -32.28 61.86
N PRO A 607 -27.06 -33.51 62.28
CA PRO A 607 -26.53 -34.73 61.67
C PRO A 607 -26.96 -34.95 60.21
N SER A 608 -27.95 -34.18 59.71
CA SER A 608 -28.44 -34.22 58.34
C SER A 608 -27.71 -33.28 57.37
N SER A 609 -26.58 -32.69 57.76
CA SER A 609 -25.75 -31.88 56.84
C SER A 609 -25.31 -32.73 55.64
N LYS A 610 -25.90 -32.48 54.46
CA LYS A 610 -25.56 -33.18 53.21
C LYS A 610 -24.32 -32.55 52.58
N GLY A 611 -23.37 -33.41 52.22
CA GLY A 611 -22.01 -33.05 51.83
C GLY A 611 -21.86 -32.53 50.40
N GLU A 612 -20.83 -31.67 50.26
CA GLU A 612 -20.04 -31.29 49.08
C GLU A 612 -20.61 -31.68 47.71
N ASP A 613 -21.39 -30.77 47.11
CA ASP A 613 -21.68 -30.79 45.67
C ASP A 613 -20.60 -29.96 44.94
N PRO A 614 -19.58 -30.58 44.33
CA PRO A 614 -18.54 -29.85 43.60
C PRO A 614 -19.12 -29.18 42.35
N TYR A 615 -18.62 -28.00 42.02
CA TYR A 615 -18.96 -27.32 40.77
C TYR A 615 -18.19 -27.93 39.59
N GLU A 616 -18.91 -28.36 38.55
CA GLU A 616 -18.30 -28.68 37.25
C GLU A 616 -18.16 -27.40 36.40
N GLY A 617 -17.05 -26.67 36.56
CA GLY A 617 -16.76 -25.45 35.81
C GLY A 617 -15.26 -25.14 35.72
N ALA A 618 -14.89 -24.08 35.00
CA ALA A 618 -13.48 -23.71 34.76
C ALA A 618 -12.68 -23.28 36.02
N VAL A 619 -13.34 -23.11 37.16
CA VAL A 619 -12.72 -22.79 38.46
C VAL A 619 -13.29 -23.76 39.50
N PRO A 620 -12.45 -24.51 40.24
CA PRO A 620 -12.90 -25.49 41.23
C PRO A 620 -13.62 -24.83 42.41
N GLY A 621 -14.51 -25.57 43.07
CA GLY A 621 -15.25 -25.14 44.26
C GLY A 621 -16.34 -26.14 44.64
N ALA A 622 -17.07 -25.90 45.73
CA ALA A 622 -18.22 -26.72 46.12
C ALA A 622 -19.32 -25.93 46.82
N VAL A 623 -20.55 -26.46 46.77
CA VAL A 623 -21.69 -26.07 47.61
C VAL A 623 -21.81 -27.06 48.75
N ASN A 624 -21.93 -26.55 49.98
CA ASN A 624 -22.18 -27.35 51.16
C ASN A 624 -23.45 -26.87 51.85
N GLN A 625 -24.27 -27.81 52.31
CA GLN A 625 -25.45 -27.53 53.14
C GLN A 625 -25.11 -27.82 54.60
N VAL A 626 -25.17 -26.78 55.43
CA VAL A 626 -24.80 -26.80 56.84
C VAL A 626 -26.02 -26.50 57.68
N GLY A 627 -26.35 -27.40 58.60
CA GLY A 627 -27.37 -27.18 59.62
C GLY A 627 -26.72 -27.05 61.00
N ILE A 628 -27.20 -26.12 61.80
CA ILE A 628 -26.74 -25.85 63.18
C ILE A 628 -27.96 -25.95 64.08
N LEU A 629 -27.86 -26.77 65.13
CA LEU A 629 -28.84 -26.87 66.20
C LEU A 629 -28.69 -25.69 67.16
N LEU A 630 -29.81 -25.14 67.61
CA LEU A 630 -29.84 -24.02 68.54
C LEU A 630 -30.15 -24.52 69.96
N LYS A 631 -29.66 -23.80 70.99
CA LYS A 631 -29.97 -24.13 72.39
C LYS A 631 -31.49 -24.01 72.63
N ASP A 632 -32.03 -24.95 73.40
CA ASP A 632 -33.48 -25.09 73.64
C ASP A 632 -34.05 -23.84 74.34
N ILE A 633 -35.24 -23.40 73.91
CA ILE A 633 -35.88 -22.15 74.34
C ILE A 633 -36.63 -22.34 75.69
N LYS A 634 -36.45 -23.48 76.37
CA LYS A 634 -37.03 -23.76 77.69
C LYS A 634 -36.05 -24.42 78.65
N ARG A 635 -35.42 -23.60 79.49
CA ARG A 635 -35.43 -23.80 80.94
C ARG A 635 -35.12 -22.52 81.70
#